data_AF-C1MYQ5-F1
#
_entry.id   AF-C1MYQ5-F1
#
_cell.length_a   1.000
_cell.length_b   1.000
_cell.length_c   1.000
_cell.angle_alpha   90.00
_cell.angle_beta   90.00
_cell.angle_gamma   90.00
#
_symmetry.space_group_name_H-M   'P 1'
#
loop_
_entity.id
_entity.type
_entity.pdbx_description
1 polymer ?
#
loop_
_entity_poly.entity_id
_entity_poly.type
_entity_poly.pdbx_seq_one_letter_code
_entity_poly.pdbx_strand_id
1 'polypeptide(L)'
;MSSSSSSFSGHVDARFADDLGDPNAVTITIDLPDPVGAKTMRRAADEPLEKALTRLRATIDKAKRARNSKGISASSGGGDESAPPPTLAESAASDAPPVPPSTPNRDAWTDGRALVVDGRKYVVRVNAPLVAGARVAGLKRPAASYPLTAVADGCRFVRPDDLAWRWFRDDRVLVGEGWAYTPTDEDVGATLRVEATAPISGVRVASPPSGIVAAAPARPAARERLASLGEPRVDGVRVMTYNVLADAYSHTWSQLYPYLSPANADAEGRLPKAMEDVRLARPDVVCLQEVDAKWYDAFWVPQMRVAGYAPAGTLSEKTGLTREGVATFARADRWRVATSAVVSLTRPGPSPAESATEAWIRTQPALEEALGKVSTVGQIAVLEPVAAGGADGGRRRPIVVANAHLFFHPGATHLRVLQARWLLRHAETLRRAWGRDSGAGDDVGLIVCGDFNGEAHDGVVRYVADGTLRASHSDWALGSVFRWGGTSSRAAAKALLAVTTEGEAREEDEDEDAREEDEDEDAGDAEEEESERASSTREMNERQQRLGRMTACWRRVADAQRGIARACDADVSADVASPTIARLAVAQAHARAGCTFKTCEVVAAYTLRADARMTPGTSLDGLALAPFPRASTTEGKGTPPEWARGVDDALDAAGDDEGRPSPDALEVARAVLRELRAHEEGLARASSSAAEEEAAALSRLTAEQTATARGWLALPIGACSMHLTHPLSMTSACGYVEYTNFVRGFVGALDWVFVDGGDDDGGKGRRGGLRATNATAAPPLDALTAETALPNSEFPSDHIPMVADLEFASE
;
A
#
# COMPACT_ATOMS: atom_id res chain seq x y z
N MET A 1 52.78 20.27 25.02
CA MET A 1 52.44 21.52 25.77
C MET A 1 51.14 21.26 26.49
N SER A 2 51.17 21.14 27.82
CA SER A 2 50.00 20.87 28.66
C SER A 2 49.13 22.12 28.76
N SER A 3 47.96 22.12 28.12
CA SER A 3 46.93 23.13 28.34
C SER A 3 46.40 23.00 29.77
N SER A 4 46.52 24.05 30.57
CA SER A 4 45.85 24.16 31.86
C SER A 4 44.33 24.05 31.65
N SER A 5 43.73 22.96 32.10
CA SER A 5 42.28 22.84 32.11
C SER A 5 41.71 23.82 33.13
N SER A 6 41.18 24.96 32.67
CA SER A 6 40.29 25.77 33.51
C SER A 6 39.07 24.93 33.84
N SER A 7 38.99 24.40 35.06
CA SER A 7 37.87 23.54 35.48
C SER A 7 36.60 24.38 35.57
N PHE A 8 35.73 24.26 34.57
CA PHE A 8 34.40 24.86 34.60
C PHE A 8 33.51 24.17 35.62
N SER A 9 32.65 24.94 36.29
CA SER A 9 31.69 24.41 37.27
C SER A 9 30.39 23.93 36.63
N GLY A 10 30.13 24.30 35.37
CA GLY A 10 28.92 23.93 34.62
C GLY A 10 28.77 24.77 33.35
N HIS A 11 27.55 24.84 32.82
CA HIS A 11 27.20 25.62 31.63
C HIS A 11 25.92 26.45 31.83
N VAL A 12 25.74 27.44 30.96
CA VAL A 12 24.53 28.23 30.79
C VAL A 12 24.03 28.03 29.37
N ASP A 13 22.82 27.55 29.18
CA ASP A 13 22.21 27.44 27.86
C ASP A 13 21.34 28.67 27.59
N ALA A 14 21.77 29.51 26.65
CA ALA A 14 21.00 30.65 26.15
C ALA A 14 20.36 30.29 24.80
N ARG A 15 19.03 30.37 24.72
CA ARG A 15 18.28 29.99 23.52
C ARG A 15 17.55 31.20 22.95
N PHE A 16 17.89 31.57 21.73
CA PHE A 16 17.21 32.62 20.97
C PHE A 16 16.21 31.98 20.00
N ALA A 17 14.99 32.50 19.94
CA ALA A 17 13.84 31.88 19.26
C ALA A 17 13.45 30.51 19.87
N ASP A 18 12.85 30.54 21.06
CA ASP A 18 12.39 29.35 21.81
C ASP A 18 11.11 28.71 21.25
N ASP A 19 10.55 27.70 21.95
CA ASP A 19 9.36 26.88 21.61
C ASP A 19 8.16 27.63 20.99
N LEU A 20 8.05 28.94 21.26
CA LEU A 20 6.92 29.79 20.89
C LEU A 20 7.20 30.63 19.63
N GLY A 21 8.38 30.50 19.02
CA GLY A 21 8.75 31.18 17.78
C GLY A 21 8.97 32.69 17.91
N ASP A 22 9.22 33.19 19.13
CA ASP A 22 9.44 34.61 19.40
C ASP A 22 10.91 34.99 19.16
N PRO A 23 11.23 35.72 18.07
CA PRO A 23 12.61 36.10 17.75
C PRO A 23 13.18 37.17 18.69
N ASN A 24 12.34 37.75 19.55
CA ASN A 24 12.69 38.83 20.45
C ASN A 24 12.81 38.37 21.91
N ALA A 25 12.92 37.06 22.16
CA ALA A 25 13.15 36.50 23.48
C ALA A 25 14.41 35.65 23.55
N VAL A 26 15.01 35.61 24.74
CA VAL A 26 16.04 34.65 25.13
C VAL A 26 15.55 33.83 26.32
N THR A 27 15.70 32.51 26.23
CA THR A 27 15.47 31.60 27.35
C THR A 27 16.82 31.11 27.86
N ILE A 28 17.12 31.43 29.12
CA ILE A 28 18.40 31.16 29.78
C ILE A 28 18.17 30.06 30.82
N THR A 29 18.85 28.92 30.65
CA THR A 29 18.80 27.77 31.58
C THR A 29 20.16 27.55 32.22
N ILE A 30 20.20 27.43 33.54
CA ILE A 30 21.42 27.31 34.34
C ILE A 30 21.18 26.26 35.43
N ASP A 31 22.08 25.27 35.50
CA ASP A 31 22.11 24.29 36.58
C ASP A 31 23.05 24.76 37.69
N LEU A 32 22.46 25.33 38.73
CA LEU A 32 23.17 25.77 39.93
C LEU A 32 23.13 24.66 41.00
N PRO A 33 24.18 24.53 41.83
CA PRO A 33 24.21 23.57 42.92
C PRO A 33 23.09 23.80 43.95
N ASP A 34 22.81 22.78 44.74
CA ASP A 34 21.90 22.91 45.89
C ASP A 34 22.34 24.04 46.84
N PRO A 35 21.41 24.85 47.36
CA PRO A 35 19.96 24.66 47.35
C PRO A 35 19.21 25.31 46.17
N VAL A 36 19.91 25.87 45.19
CA VAL A 36 19.26 26.62 44.10
C VAL A 36 18.68 25.66 43.07
N GLY A 37 19.45 24.65 42.66
CA GLY A 37 19.07 23.70 41.61
C GLY A 37 18.95 24.35 40.23
N ALA A 38 18.43 23.58 39.26
CA ALA A 38 18.14 24.05 37.91
C ALA A 38 17.22 25.28 37.91
N LYS A 39 17.54 26.27 37.07
CA LYS A 39 16.72 27.47 36.86
C LYS A 39 16.62 27.82 35.39
N THR A 40 15.41 28.17 34.98
CA THR A 40 15.11 28.70 33.65
C THR A 40 14.47 30.07 33.80
N MET A 41 14.91 31.04 33.00
CA MET A 41 14.28 32.34 32.89
C MET A 41 14.15 32.78 31.44
N ARG A 42 12.99 33.34 31.09
CA ARG A 42 12.71 33.92 29.77
C ARG A 42 12.76 35.43 29.87
N ARG A 43 13.51 36.08 28.99
CA ARG A 43 13.81 37.52 28.99
C ARG A 43 13.64 38.07 27.58
N ALA A 44 13.39 39.37 27.46
CA ALA A 44 13.43 40.02 26.15
C ALA A 44 14.88 40.01 25.61
N ALA A 45 15.05 39.93 24.31
CA ALA A 45 16.37 39.90 23.68
C ALA A 45 17.02 41.29 23.65
N ASP A 46 16.21 42.35 23.62
CA ASP A 46 16.60 43.76 23.59
C ASP A 46 16.77 44.39 24.98
N GLU A 47 16.30 43.74 26.05
CA GLU A 47 16.50 44.29 27.39
C GLU A 47 17.98 44.22 27.82
N PRO A 48 18.43 45.17 28.67
CA PRO A 48 19.76 45.14 29.25
C PRO A 48 20.07 43.90 30.09
N LEU A 49 21.29 43.35 29.96
CA LEU A 49 21.83 42.21 30.70
C LEU A 49 21.66 42.34 32.22
N GLU A 50 21.82 43.55 32.76
CA GLU A 50 21.69 43.82 34.19
C GLU A 50 20.37 43.31 34.78
N LYS A 51 19.27 43.37 33.99
CA LYS A 51 17.96 42.94 34.47
C LYS A 51 17.91 41.41 34.62
N ALA A 52 18.57 40.67 33.73
CA ALA A 52 18.67 39.21 33.79
C ALA A 52 19.53 38.78 34.99
N LEU A 53 20.70 39.40 35.17
CA LEU A 53 21.60 39.12 36.31
C LEU A 53 20.96 39.47 37.66
N THR A 54 20.22 40.58 37.74
CA THR A 54 19.48 40.98 38.95
C THR A 54 18.42 39.94 39.31
N ARG A 55 17.69 39.41 38.33
CA ARG A 55 16.70 38.36 38.56
C ARG A 55 17.35 37.05 39.01
N LEU A 56 18.49 36.70 38.43
CA LEU A 56 19.26 35.54 38.83
C LEU A 56 19.72 35.67 40.29
N ARG A 57 20.28 36.82 40.67
CA ARG A 57 20.65 37.13 42.06
C ARG A 57 19.46 36.96 43.01
N ALA A 58 18.32 37.58 42.70
CA ALA A 58 17.12 37.48 43.53
C ALA A 58 16.65 36.02 43.71
N THR A 59 16.81 35.20 42.67
CA THR A 59 16.46 33.77 42.69
C THR A 59 17.38 32.97 43.60
N ILE A 60 18.69 33.22 43.51
CA ILE A 60 19.73 32.60 44.35
C ILE A 60 19.52 32.98 45.81
N ASP A 61 19.34 34.28 46.09
CA ASP A 61 19.15 34.79 47.46
C ASP A 61 17.88 34.22 48.10
N LYS A 62 16.79 34.10 47.33
CA LYS A 62 15.55 33.47 47.78
C LYS A 62 15.75 31.99 48.15
N ALA A 63 16.47 31.23 47.33
CA ALA A 63 16.75 29.82 47.59
C ALA A 63 17.64 29.62 48.83
N LYS A 64 18.68 30.45 48.99
CA LYS A 64 19.57 30.44 50.17
C LYS A 64 18.81 30.78 51.46
N ARG A 65 17.93 31.80 51.44
CA ARG A 65 17.07 32.17 52.58
C ARG A 65 16.09 31.06 52.96
N ALA A 66 15.48 30.39 51.98
CA ALA A 66 14.55 29.28 52.23
C ALA A 66 15.22 28.04 52.84
N ARG A 67 16.53 27.83 52.61
CA ARG A 67 17.32 26.80 53.29
C ARG A 67 17.58 27.18 54.75
N ASN A 68 17.94 28.42 55.02
CA ASN A 68 18.21 28.92 56.37
C ASN A 68 16.96 28.91 57.28
N SER A 69 15.77 29.09 56.72
CA SER A 69 14.50 29.01 57.48
C SER A 69 14.04 27.58 57.79
N LYS A 70 14.63 26.54 57.17
CA LYS A 70 14.29 25.12 57.39
C LYS A 70 15.21 24.38 58.38
N GLY A 71 16.14 25.07 59.04
CA GLY A 71 16.86 24.52 60.21
C GLY A 71 17.85 23.38 59.95
N ILE A 72 18.26 23.12 58.70
CA ILE A 72 19.31 22.13 58.40
C ILE A 72 20.67 22.84 58.38
N SER A 73 21.26 23.05 59.56
CA SER A 73 22.65 23.50 59.68
C SER A 73 23.57 22.27 59.71
N ALA A 74 24.53 22.21 58.79
CA ALA A 74 25.78 21.50 59.02
C ALA A 74 26.86 22.55 59.26
N SER A 75 27.60 22.36 60.34
CA SER A 75 28.60 23.26 60.89
C SER A 75 29.79 23.52 59.96
N SER A 76 30.06 24.79 59.68
CA SER A 76 31.40 25.41 59.77
C SER A 76 31.24 26.90 59.49
N GLY A 77 31.89 27.74 60.31
CA GLY A 77 31.61 29.16 60.43
C GLY A 77 32.24 30.06 59.37
N GLY A 78 31.87 31.34 59.46
CA GLY A 78 32.54 32.46 58.78
C GLY A 78 31.61 33.34 57.96
N GLY A 79 31.34 34.55 58.46
CA GLY A 79 31.16 35.78 57.68
C GLY A 79 29.96 35.89 56.74
N ASP A 80 29.05 36.81 57.06
CA ASP A 80 28.19 37.51 56.11
C ASP A 80 29.05 38.42 55.19
N GLU A 81 29.86 37.81 54.32
CA GLU A 81 30.37 38.51 53.14
C GLU A 81 29.32 38.32 52.04
N SER A 82 28.69 39.43 51.65
CA SER A 82 27.86 39.50 50.45
C SER A 82 28.66 38.94 49.28
N ALA A 83 28.38 37.69 48.89
CA ALA A 83 28.96 37.09 47.69
C ALA A 83 28.78 38.07 46.51
N PRO A 84 29.77 38.22 45.62
CA PRO A 84 29.72 39.18 44.53
C PRO A 84 28.52 38.90 43.61
N PRO A 85 27.93 39.93 42.97
CA PRO A 85 26.80 39.76 42.06
C PRO A 85 27.16 38.81 40.90
N PRO A 86 26.18 37.99 40.45
CA PRO A 86 26.32 37.27 39.20
C PRO A 86 26.80 38.21 38.11
N THR A 87 27.91 37.86 37.48
CA THR A 87 28.55 38.71 36.46
C THR A 87 28.83 37.85 35.24
N LEU A 88 28.60 38.39 34.05
CA LEU A 88 28.95 37.73 32.80
C LEU A 88 30.29 38.29 32.32
N ALA A 89 31.26 37.42 32.02
CA ALA A 89 32.58 37.79 31.53
C ALA A 89 32.75 37.46 30.03
N GLU A 90 33.56 38.26 29.33
CA GLU A 90 33.84 38.10 27.89
C GLU A 90 34.49 36.76 27.54
N SER A 91 35.09 36.06 28.50
CA SER A 91 35.55 34.69 28.33
C SER A 91 35.70 33.96 29.67
N ALA A 92 36.06 32.68 29.57
CA ALA A 92 36.42 31.81 30.69
C ALA A 92 37.70 32.21 31.46
N ALA A 93 38.57 33.04 30.89
CA ALA A 93 39.88 33.37 31.48
C ALA A 93 39.74 34.01 32.88
N SER A 94 40.76 33.87 33.74
CA SER A 94 40.75 34.47 35.09
C SER A 94 40.55 35.98 35.07
N ASP A 95 41.12 36.64 34.06
CA ASP A 95 41.20 38.10 33.97
C ASP A 95 40.30 38.69 32.86
N ALA A 96 39.32 37.92 32.39
CA ALA A 96 38.41 38.37 31.35
C ALA A 96 37.54 39.54 31.85
N PRO A 97 37.43 40.65 31.09
CA PRO A 97 36.62 41.78 31.51
C PRO A 97 35.13 41.39 31.56
N PRO A 98 34.34 42.01 32.46
CA PRO A 98 32.90 41.79 32.50
C PRO A 98 32.23 42.43 31.28
N VAL A 99 31.20 41.75 30.76
CA VAL A 99 30.31 42.30 29.72
C VAL A 99 29.57 43.51 30.31
N PRO A 100 29.48 44.65 29.60
CA PRO A 100 28.78 45.83 30.10
C PRO A 100 27.33 45.54 30.50
N PRO A 101 26.84 46.02 31.66
CA PRO A 101 25.48 45.73 32.14
C PRO A 101 24.37 46.24 31.21
N SER A 102 24.66 47.30 30.43
CA SER A 102 23.77 47.89 29.43
C SER A 102 23.69 47.09 28.14
N THR A 103 24.57 46.10 27.93
CA THR A 103 24.56 45.28 26.72
C THR A 103 23.23 44.53 26.61
N PRO A 104 22.53 44.59 25.46
CA PRO A 104 21.31 43.83 25.24
C PRO A 104 21.54 42.32 25.41
N ASN A 105 20.54 41.58 25.91
CA ASN A 105 20.67 40.13 26.09
C ASN A 105 21.10 39.38 24.80
N ARG A 106 20.63 39.83 23.62
CA ARG A 106 21.04 39.27 22.31
C ARG A 106 22.53 39.34 22.03
N ASP A 107 23.19 40.37 22.57
CA ASP A 107 24.61 40.60 22.37
C ASP A 107 25.42 40.15 23.58
N ALA A 108 24.78 39.96 24.73
CA ALA A 108 25.41 39.57 25.99
C ALA A 108 25.63 38.05 26.08
N TRP A 109 24.62 37.24 25.76
CA TRP A 109 24.70 35.78 25.85
C TRP A 109 25.28 35.20 24.56
N THR A 110 26.61 35.18 24.46
CA THR A 110 27.36 34.64 23.32
C THR A 110 28.18 33.42 23.72
N ASP A 111 28.44 32.53 22.76
CA ASP A 111 29.24 31.32 22.99
C ASP A 111 30.64 31.65 23.55
N GLY A 112 31.08 30.86 24.53
CA GLY A 112 32.42 30.97 25.11
C GLY A 112 32.58 32.03 26.21
N ARG A 113 31.59 32.90 26.40
CA ARG A 113 31.49 33.76 27.59
C ARG A 113 31.24 32.94 28.84
N ALA A 114 31.54 33.51 30.01
CA ALA A 114 31.40 32.79 31.27
C ALA A 114 30.55 33.58 32.27
N LEU A 115 29.46 32.98 32.72
CA LEU A 115 28.70 33.47 33.86
C LEU A 115 29.44 33.07 35.15
N VAL A 116 29.71 34.03 36.01
CA VAL A 116 30.35 33.85 37.30
C VAL A 116 29.30 34.01 38.40
N VAL A 117 29.07 32.96 39.19
CA VAL A 117 28.14 32.97 40.33
C VAL A 117 28.84 32.35 41.53
N ASP A 118 28.92 33.08 42.66
CA ASP A 118 29.60 32.63 43.88
C ASP A 118 31.02 32.06 43.62
N GLY A 119 31.79 32.70 42.72
CA GLY A 119 33.14 32.28 42.33
C GLY A 119 33.20 31.07 41.39
N ARG A 120 32.07 30.46 41.05
CA ARG A 120 31.98 29.36 40.06
C ARG A 120 31.74 29.90 38.67
N LYS A 121 32.40 29.31 37.67
CA LYS A 121 32.30 29.71 36.27
C LYS A 121 31.45 28.73 35.48
N TYR A 122 30.45 29.26 34.78
CA TYR A 122 29.54 28.51 33.91
C TYR A 122 29.68 29.05 32.48
N VAL A 123 30.10 28.20 31.54
CA VAL A 123 30.30 28.64 30.14
C VAL A 123 28.96 28.79 29.45
N VAL A 124 28.77 29.89 28.74
CA VAL A 124 27.59 30.14 27.92
C VAL A 124 27.69 29.32 26.64
N ARG A 125 26.61 28.60 26.35
CA ARG A 125 26.34 27.91 25.10
C ARG A 125 25.09 28.51 24.47
N VAL A 126 25.19 29.02 23.26
CA VAL A 126 24.06 29.60 22.54
C VAL A 126 23.45 28.53 21.65
N ASN A 127 22.13 28.38 21.72
CA ASN A 127 21.37 27.43 20.90
C ASN A 127 21.99 26.02 20.96
N ALA A 128 22.40 25.60 22.16
CA ALA A 128 23.05 24.31 22.35
C ALA A 128 22.17 23.15 21.82
N PRO A 129 22.76 22.19 21.08
CA PRO A 129 22.09 20.98 20.60
C PRO A 129 21.24 20.32 21.70
N LEU A 130 19.95 20.16 21.44
CA LEU A 130 18.99 19.54 22.34
C LEU A 130 18.30 18.36 21.66
N VAL A 131 18.14 17.27 22.41
CA VAL A 131 17.30 16.12 22.11
C VAL A 131 16.39 15.87 23.31
N ALA A 132 15.09 15.70 23.09
CA ALA A 132 14.12 15.53 24.18
C ALA A 132 13.85 14.04 24.48
N GLY A 133 13.90 13.20 23.45
CA GLY A 133 13.60 11.77 23.53
C GLY A 133 14.46 10.97 22.56
N ALA A 134 14.65 9.69 22.87
CA ALA A 134 15.17 8.70 21.94
C ALA A 134 14.27 7.47 21.99
N ARG A 135 14.11 6.79 20.85
CA ARG A 135 13.34 5.56 20.75
C ARG A 135 13.93 4.66 19.67
N VAL A 136 13.66 3.37 19.79
CA VAL A 136 13.87 2.42 18.69
C VAL A 136 12.68 2.56 17.74
N ALA A 137 12.93 2.91 16.48
CA ALA A 137 11.92 2.98 15.43
C ALA A 137 11.43 1.59 15.03
N GLY A 138 10.18 1.55 14.56
CA GLY A 138 9.52 0.32 14.17
C GLY A 138 9.02 -0.48 15.36
N LEU A 139 9.40 -1.75 15.38
CA LEU A 139 8.59 -2.84 15.92
C LEU A 139 8.94 -3.12 17.38
N LYS A 140 7.94 -3.50 18.17
CA LYS A 140 8.11 -3.82 19.60
C LYS A 140 8.80 -5.15 19.81
N ARG A 141 8.80 -6.01 18.79
CA ARG A 141 9.39 -7.36 18.79
C ARG A 141 10.63 -7.42 17.89
N PRO A 142 11.82 -7.08 18.40
CA PRO A 142 13.06 -7.19 17.63
C PRO A 142 13.43 -8.67 17.41
N ALA A 143 14.16 -8.95 16.33
CA ALA A 143 14.70 -10.27 16.04
C ALA A 143 16.15 -10.17 15.53
N ALA A 144 16.95 -11.20 15.82
CA ALA A 144 18.32 -11.31 15.31
C ALA A 144 18.33 -11.22 13.77
N SER A 145 19.35 -10.57 13.19
CA SER A 145 19.52 -10.30 11.75
C SER A 145 18.57 -9.26 11.12
N TYR A 146 17.64 -8.67 11.88
CA TYR A 146 16.75 -7.60 11.40
C TYR A 146 17.18 -6.26 12.00
N PRO A 147 17.64 -5.30 11.18
CA PRO A 147 18.13 -4.01 11.66
C PRO A 147 17.08 -3.26 12.48
N LEU A 148 17.53 -2.65 13.56
CA LEU A 148 16.78 -1.69 14.35
C LEU A 148 17.32 -0.30 14.07
N THR A 149 16.44 0.69 14.06
CA THR A 149 16.80 2.09 13.82
C THR A 149 16.52 2.93 15.06
N ALA A 150 17.36 3.91 15.31
CA ALA A 150 17.20 4.88 16.37
C ALA A 150 16.51 6.12 15.81
N VAL A 151 15.56 6.66 16.57
CA VAL A 151 14.90 7.93 16.26
C VAL A 151 15.02 8.85 17.46
N ALA A 152 15.37 10.09 17.19
CA ALA A 152 15.37 11.17 18.16
C ALA A 152 14.07 11.96 18.06
N ASP A 153 13.50 12.30 19.21
CA ASP A 153 12.31 13.13 19.32
C ASP A 153 12.70 14.50 19.90
N GLY A 154 12.06 15.57 19.41
CA GLY A 154 12.26 16.92 19.92
C GLY A 154 13.66 17.49 19.69
N CYS A 155 14.33 17.11 18.61
CA CYS A 155 15.62 17.70 18.21
C CYS A 155 15.52 19.21 17.98
N ARG A 156 16.43 19.99 18.56
CA ARG A 156 16.56 21.44 18.32
C ARG A 156 18.01 21.84 18.22
N PHE A 157 18.29 22.73 17.27
CA PHE A 157 19.64 23.19 16.96
C PHE A 157 20.63 22.03 16.69
N VAL A 158 20.09 20.87 16.30
CA VAL A 158 20.81 19.64 15.99
C VAL A 158 19.96 18.87 15.00
N ARG A 159 20.60 18.27 13.99
CA ARG A 159 19.92 17.31 13.13
C ARG A 159 20.05 15.92 13.75
N PRO A 160 19.06 15.02 13.59
CA PRO A 160 19.19 13.64 14.08
C PRO A 160 20.46 12.93 13.60
N ASP A 161 20.94 13.28 12.40
CA ASP A 161 22.16 12.73 11.80
C ASP A 161 23.45 13.21 12.49
N ASP A 162 23.39 14.32 13.24
CA ASP A 162 24.54 14.86 13.99
C ASP A 162 24.65 14.28 15.41
N LEU A 163 23.70 13.43 15.82
CA LEU A 163 23.70 12.80 17.14
C LEU A 163 24.65 11.59 17.16
N ALA A 164 25.40 11.45 18.24
CA ALA A 164 26.16 10.23 18.50
C ALA A 164 25.26 9.18 19.16
N TRP A 165 25.17 8.00 18.57
CA TRP A 165 24.25 6.95 18.99
C TRP A 165 25.01 5.75 19.54
N ARG A 166 24.53 5.20 20.66
CA ARG A 166 25.11 4.01 21.30
C ARG A 166 24.01 3.01 21.68
N TRP A 167 24.25 1.74 21.38
CA TRP A 167 23.32 0.64 21.64
C TRP A 167 23.82 -0.23 22.78
N PHE A 168 22.92 -0.57 23.69
CA PHE A 168 23.22 -1.34 24.88
C PHE A 168 22.32 -2.56 24.97
N ARG A 169 22.92 -3.72 25.26
CA ARG A 169 22.23 -4.95 25.67
C ARG A 169 22.05 -4.97 27.19
N ASP A 170 20.82 -5.22 27.64
CA ASP A 170 20.39 -5.26 29.05
C ASP A 170 20.87 -4.07 29.89
N ASP A 171 20.90 -2.89 29.25
CA ASP A 171 21.33 -1.62 29.84
C ASP A 171 22.77 -1.59 30.40
N ARG A 172 23.61 -2.55 29.99
CA ARG A 172 24.94 -2.74 30.58
C ARG A 172 26.05 -2.85 29.55
N VAL A 173 25.81 -3.60 28.49
CA VAL A 173 26.85 -3.97 27.52
C VAL A 173 26.69 -3.13 26.28
N LEU A 174 27.69 -2.31 25.94
CA LEU A 174 27.73 -1.62 24.65
C LEU A 174 27.89 -2.66 23.54
N VAL A 175 26.91 -2.74 22.63
CA VAL A 175 26.89 -3.72 21.52
C VAL A 175 27.04 -3.05 20.16
N GLY A 176 26.77 -1.75 20.05
CA GLY A 176 26.90 -1.05 18.77
C GLY A 176 26.92 0.46 18.90
N GLU A 177 27.33 1.11 17.82
CA GLU A 177 27.34 2.56 17.66
C GLU A 177 26.68 2.93 16.32
N GLY A 178 26.13 4.15 16.25
CA GLY A 178 25.42 4.62 15.08
C GLY A 178 23.90 4.49 15.19
N TRP A 179 23.20 5.15 14.27
CA TRP A 179 21.75 5.29 14.30
C TRP A 179 21.00 3.98 13.98
N ALA A 180 21.70 2.92 13.59
CA ALA A 180 21.13 1.61 13.36
C ALA A 180 22.01 0.51 13.97
N TYR A 181 21.37 -0.56 14.43
CA TYR A 181 22.05 -1.74 14.97
C TYR A 181 21.33 -2.99 14.48
N THR A 182 22.07 -3.99 14.01
CA THR A 182 21.51 -5.29 13.63
C THR A 182 21.78 -6.28 14.76
N PRO A 183 20.75 -6.73 15.50
CA PRO A 183 20.94 -7.68 16.58
C PRO A 183 21.52 -8.99 16.06
N THR A 184 22.36 -9.62 16.88
CA THR A 184 23.00 -10.91 16.60
C THR A 184 22.37 -12.03 17.42
N ASP A 185 22.79 -13.27 17.19
CA ASP A 185 22.36 -14.40 18.01
C ASP A 185 22.76 -14.25 19.49
N GLU A 186 23.81 -13.47 19.81
CA GLU A 186 24.18 -13.16 21.19
C GLU A 186 23.19 -12.24 21.90
N ASP A 187 22.36 -11.51 21.15
CA ASP A 187 21.36 -10.60 21.71
C ASP A 187 20.03 -11.32 22.01
N VAL A 188 19.85 -12.55 21.51
CA VAL A 188 18.61 -13.33 21.69
C VAL A 188 18.32 -13.54 23.18
N GLY A 189 17.08 -13.25 23.59
CA GLY A 189 16.66 -13.31 24.99
C GLY A 189 16.96 -12.06 25.81
N ALA A 190 17.70 -11.09 25.27
CA ALA A 190 18.03 -9.83 25.91
C ALA A 190 17.11 -8.69 25.44
N THR A 191 17.20 -7.55 26.13
CA THR A 191 16.60 -6.28 25.69
C THR A 191 17.67 -5.35 25.13
N LEU A 192 17.30 -4.52 24.16
CA LEU A 192 18.17 -3.52 23.56
C LEU A 192 17.69 -2.11 23.92
N ARG A 193 18.63 -1.20 24.14
CA ARG A 193 18.36 0.21 24.40
C ARG A 193 19.31 1.06 23.57
N VAL A 194 18.79 2.15 23.01
CA VAL A 194 19.63 3.17 22.34
C VAL A 194 19.73 4.45 23.18
N GLU A 195 20.92 5.04 23.24
CA GLU A 195 21.24 6.34 23.81
C GLU A 195 21.68 7.31 22.71
N ALA A 196 21.06 8.50 22.67
CA ALA A 196 21.46 9.63 21.85
C ALA A 196 22.31 10.60 22.66
N THR A 197 23.44 11.04 22.12
CA THR A 197 24.27 12.09 22.69
C THR A 197 24.29 13.29 21.75
N ALA A 198 23.83 14.44 22.23
CA ALA A 198 23.90 15.68 21.48
C ALA A 198 25.34 16.22 21.42
N PRO A 199 25.83 16.63 20.23
CA PRO A 199 27.17 17.17 20.08
C PRO A 199 27.31 18.48 20.87
N ILE A 200 28.51 18.80 21.34
CA ILE A 200 28.85 20.01 22.12
C ILE A 200 28.19 20.06 23.51
N SER A 201 26.88 19.86 23.59
CA SER A 201 26.14 19.93 24.86
C SER A 201 26.42 18.73 25.76
N GLY A 202 26.70 17.57 25.16
CA GLY A 202 26.92 16.29 25.85
C GLY A 202 25.65 15.74 26.50
N VAL A 203 24.49 16.34 26.22
CA VAL A 203 23.20 15.89 26.73
C VAL A 203 22.93 14.49 26.19
N ARG A 204 22.63 13.58 27.11
CA ARG A 204 22.34 12.18 26.81
C ARG A 204 20.89 11.87 27.11
N VAL A 205 20.21 11.25 26.15
CA VAL A 205 18.85 10.78 26.30
C VAL A 205 18.79 9.35 25.82
N ALA A 206 18.33 8.46 26.70
CA ALA A 206 18.16 7.06 26.38
C ALA A 206 16.70 6.70 26.18
N SER A 207 16.49 5.75 25.28
CA SER A 207 15.19 5.13 25.06
C SER A 207 14.79 4.20 26.22
N PRO A 208 13.49 3.87 26.34
CA PRO A 208 13.07 2.68 27.08
C PRO A 208 13.70 1.41 26.45
N PRO A 209 13.89 0.33 27.23
CA PRO A 209 14.28 -0.96 26.67
C PRO A 209 13.28 -1.43 25.60
N SER A 210 13.78 -2.07 24.55
CA SER A 210 12.97 -2.77 23.54
C SER A 210 12.23 -3.97 24.15
N GLY A 211 11.39 -4.63 23.34
CA GLY A 211 11.01 -6.01 23.63
C GLY A 211 12.21 -6.95 23.60
N ILE A 212 12.00 -8.19 24.05
CA ILE A 212 13.01 -9.24 24.04
C ILE A 212 13.36 -9.59 22.58
N VAL A 213 14.64 -9.66 22.28
CA VAL A 213 15.14 -10.06 20.96
C VAL A 213 14.83 -11.55 20.73
N ALA A 214 14.05 -11.83 19.70
CA ALA A 214 13.77 -13.18 19.24
C ALA A 214 14.88 -13.70 18.31
N ALA A 215 14.95 -15.02 18.13
CA ALA A 215 15.77 -15.62 17.08
C ALA A 215 15.23 -15.21 15.69
N ALA A 216 16.12 -15.18 14.69
CA ALA A 216 15.73 -14.95 13.31
C ALA A 216 14.74 -16.05 12.84
N PRO A 217 13.61 -15.72 12.21
CA PRO A 217 12.74 -16.73 11.63
C PRO A 217 13.47 -17.52 10.53
N ALA A 218 13.17 -18.82 10.47
CA ALA A 218 13.60 -19.69 9.39
C ALA A 218 12.74 -19.41 8.15
N ARG A 219 13.39 -19.03 7.04
CA ARG A 219 12.76 -18.72 5.76
C ARG A 219 13.58 -19.28 4.58
N PRO A 220 13.88 -20.59 4.57
CA PRO A 220 14.82 -21.17 3.62
C PRO A 220 14.38 -20.96 2.17
N ALA A 221 13.11 -21.20 1.83
CA ALA A 221 12.62 -21.07 0.46
C ALA A 221 12.64 -19.60 0.00
N ALA A 222 12.22 -18.65 0.85
CA ALA A 222 12.28 -17.23 0.52
C ALA A 222 13.73 -16.75 0.32
N ARG A 223 14.65 -17.14 1.21
CA ARG A 223 16.07 -16.75 1.15
C ARG A 223 16.79 -17.36 -0.06
N GLU A 224 16.60 -18.64 -0.32
CA GLU A 224 17.23 -19.33 -1.45
C GLU A 224 16.75 -18.76 -2.79
N ARG A 225 15.43 -18.52 -2.93
CA ARG A 225 14.83 -17.92 -4.11
C ARG A 225 15.42 -16.55 -4.45
N LEU A 226 15.60 -15.68 -3.45
CA LEU A 226 16.14 -14.34 -3.69
C LEU A 226 17.66 -14.36 -3.88
N ALA A 227 18.37 -15.28 -3.21
CA ALA A 227 19.80 -15.48 -3.40
C ALA A 227 20.14 -16.02 -4.81
N SER A 228 19.24 -16.80 -5.44
CA SER A 228 19.46 -17.36 -6.77
C SER A 228 19.55 -16.31 -7.89
N LEU A 229 19.13 -15.07 -7.64
CA LEU A 229 19.34 -13.93 -8.55
C LEU A 229 20.82 -13.55 -8.71
N GLY A 230 21.68 -13.95 -7.79
CA GLY A 230 23.09 -13.57 -7.77
C GLY A 230 23.33 -12.07 -7.55
N GLU A 231 24.53 -11.62 -7.90
CA GLU A 231 24.97 -10.23 -7.76
C GLU A 231 24.31 -9.31 -8.80
N PRO A 232 23.78 -8.13 -8.40
CA PRO A 232 23.29 -7.13 -9.33
C PRO A 232 24.39 -6.66 -10.30
N ARG A 233 24.02 -6.42 -11.56
CA ARG A 233 24.95 -5.90 -12.58
C ARG A 233 25.29 -4.43 -12.32
N VAL A 234 26.56 -4.07 -12.51
CA VAL A 234 27.07 -2.70 -12.32
C VAL A 234 26.51 -1.71 -13.35
N ASP A 235 26.25 -2.19 -14.58
CA ASP A 235 25.71 -1.42 -15.70
C ASP A 235 24.22 -1.66 -15.99
N GLY A 236 23.58 -2.56 -15.22
CA GLY A 236 22.15 -2.82 -15.30
C GLY A 236 21.33 -2.12 -14.23
N VAL A 237 20.03 -2.37 -14.25
CA VAL A 237 19.05 -1.92 -13.25
C VAL A 237 18.32 -3.13 -12.70
N ARG A 238 18.43 -3.42 -11.40
CA ARG A 238 17.58 -4.43 -10.74
C ARG A 238 16.32 -3.76 -10.19
N VAL A 239 15.14 -4.26 -10.53
CA VAL A 239 13.86 -3.67 -10.10
C VAL A 239 13.03 -4.70 -9.36
N MET A 240 12.38 -4.29 -8.27
CA MET A 240 11.42 -5.08 -7.51
C MET A 240 10.04 -4.42 -7.54
N THR A 241 8.98 -5.21 -7.77
CA THR A 241 7.60 -4.83 -7.40
C THR A 241 7.08 -5.78 -6.33
N TYR A 242 6.40 -5.25 -5.32
CA TYR A 242 5.91 -6.07 -4.21
C TYR A 242 4.71 -5.44 -3.47
N ASN A 243 3.54 -6.09 -3.54
CA ASN A 243 2.41 -5.82 -2.67
C ASN A 243 2.70 -6.41 -1.27
N VAL A 244 2.80 -5.56 -0.24
CA VAL A 244 3.27 -5.94 1.11
C VAL A 244 2.15 -6.22 2.11
N LEU A 245 0.90 -6.28 1.65
CA LEU A 245 -0.30 -6.55 2.44
C LEU A 245 -0.53 -5.57 3.61
N ALA A 246 -1.44 -4.62 3.40
CA ALA A 246 -1.71 -3.54 4.35
C ALA A 246 -2.47 -4.05 5.58
N ASP A 247 -2.00 -3.66 6.77
CA ASP A 247 -2.69 -3.93 8.04
C ASP A 247 -4.05 -3.24 8.12
N ALA A 248 -4.27 -2.18 7.34
CA ALA A 248 -5.56 -1.52 7.20
C ALA A 248 -6.70 -2.48 6.74
N TYR A 249 -6.38 -3.59 6.07
CA TYR A 249 -7.35 -4.62 5.66
C TYR A 249 -7.53 -5.75 6.68
N SER A 250 -6.84 -5.72 7.82
CA SER A 250 -6.83 -6.79 8.83
C SER A 250 -8.21 -7.23 9.34
N HIS A 251 -9.18 -6.32 9.35
CA HIS A 251 -10.57 -6.61 9.71
C HIS A 251 -11.27 -7.63 8.78
N THR A 252 -10.75 -7.85 7.57
CA THR A 252 -11.26 -8.82 6.59
C THR A 252 -10.54 -10.17 6.61
N TRP A 253 -9.35 -10.24 7.22
CA TRP A 253 -8.47 -11.41 7.11
C TRP A 253 -9.02 -12.68 7.73
N SER A 254 -9.88 -12.60 8.74
CA SER A 254 -10.56 -13.79 9.27
C SER A 254 -11.41 -14.52 8.21
N GLN A 255 -11.86 -13.80 7.17
CA GLN A 255 -12.62 -14.34 6.05
C GLN A 255 -11.74 -14.66 4.84
N LEU A 256 -10.76 -13.81 4.54
CA LEU A 256 -9.84 -13.99 3.41
C LEU A 256 -8.79 -15.07 3.68
N TYR A 257 -8.23 -15.07 4.89
CA TYR A 257 -7.14 -15.94 5.32
C TYR A 257 -7.54 -16.68 6.63
N PRO A 258 -8.56 -17.56 6.62
CA PRO A 258 -8.99 -18.28 7.82
C PRO A 258 -7.91 -19.23 8.38
N TYR A 259 -6.87 -19.51 7.60
CA TYR A 259 -5.69 -20.30 7.97
C TYR A 259 -4.58 -19.46 8.62
N LEU A 260 -4.66 -18.13 8.56
CA LEU A 260 -3.59 -17.25 8.99
C LEU A 260 -3.43 -17.26 10.51
N SER A 261 -2.26 -17.70 10.97
CA SER A 261 -1.95 -17.70 12.39
C SER A 261 -1.84 -16.27 12.94
N PRO A 262 -2.13 -16.02 14.24
CA PRO A 262 -1.96 -14.69 14.83
C PRO A 262 -0.53 -14.14 14.73
N ALA A 263 0.47 -15.03 14.74
CA ALA A 263 1.87 -14.66 14.58
C ALA A 263 2.17 -14.19 13.14
N ASN A 264 1.56 -14.82 12.14
CA ASN A 264 1.74 -14.42 10.74
C ASN A 264 0.84 -13.25 10.35
N ALA A 265 -0.27 -12.98 11.04
CA ALA A 265 -1.09 -11.78 10.82
C ALA A 265 -0.38 -10.51 11.29
N ASP A 266 0.39 -10.61 12.37
CA ASP A 266 1.02 -9.45 13.00
C ASP A 266 1.97 -8.69 12.04
N ALA A 267 1.67 -7.42 11.78
CA ALA A 267 2.53 -6.54 10.99
C ALA A 267 3.96 -6.45 11.56
N GLU A 268 4.11 -6.55 12.89
CA GLU A 268 5.44 -6.56 13.53
C GLU A 268 6.24 -7.85 13.29
N GLY A 269 5.60 -8.94 12.87
CA GLY A 269 6.26 -10.14 12.37
C GLY A 269 6.48 -10.11 10.85
N ARG A 270 5.55 -9.52 10.09
CA ARG A 270 5.56 -9.52 8.62
C ARG A 270 6.54 -8.50 8.01
N LEU A 271 6.49 -7.25 8.46
CA LEU A 271 7.26 -6.16 7.86
C LEU A 271 8.79 -6.39 7.85
N PRO A 272 9.42 -6.93 8.91
CA PRO A 272 10.85 -7.29 8.89
C PRO A 272 11.20 -8.27 7.79
N LYS A 273 10.34 -9.29 7.58
CA LYS A 273 10.51 -10.31 6.55
C LYS A 273 10.40 -9.68 5.17
N ALA A 274 9.43 -8.80 4.95
CA ALA A 274 9.29 -8.09 3.67
C ALA A 274 10.51 -7.20 3.37
N MET A 275 11.05 -6.52 4.39
CA MET A 275 12.29 -5.74 4.26
C MET A 275 13.53 -6.62 4.10
N GLU A 276 13.57 -7.82 4.68
CA GLU A 276 14.62 -8.80 4.40
C GLU A 276 14.60 -9.22 2.92
N ASP A 277 13.42 -9.38 2.32
CA ASP A 277 13.29 -9.72 0.91
C ASP A 277 13.91 -8.63 0.01
N VAL A 278 13.68 -7.35 0.34
CA VAL A 278 14.35 -6.21 -0.32
C VAL A 278 15.88 -6.30 -0.14
N ARG A 279 16.36 -6.52 1.09
CA ARG A 279 17.81 -6.59 1.38
C ARG A 279 18.51 -7.76 0.69
N LEU A 280 17.84 -8.90 0.54
CA LEU A 280 18.38 -10.08 -0.13
C LEU A 280 18.44 -9.87 -1.65
N ALA A 281 17.35 -9.36 -2.23
CA ALA A 281 17.28 -9.08 -3.65
C ALA A 281 18.25 -7.98 -4.11
N ARG A 282 18.53 -7.00 -3.23
CA ARG A 282 19.36 -5.80 -3.49
C ARG A 282 18.96 -5.06 -4.78
N PRO A 283 17.67 -4.76 -4.99
CA PRO A 283 17.23 -4.03 -6.17
C PRO A 283 17.80 -2.61 -6.18
N ASP A 284 17.92 -2.02 -7.35
CA ASP A 284 18.20 -0.60 -7.51
C ASP A 284 16.95 0.25 -7.33
N VAL A 285 15.79 -0.29 -7.69
CA VAL A 285 14.48 0.36 -7.57
C VAL A 285 13.49 -0.61 -6.90
N VAL A 286 12.78 -0.15 -5.88
CA VAL A 286 11.74 -0.90 -5.17
C VAL A 286 10.41 -0.18 -5.36
N CYS A 287 9.41 -0.84 -5.89
CA CYS A 287 8.03 -0.38 -6.00
C CYS A 287 7.15 -1.22 -5.08
N LEU A 288 6.61 -0.61 -4.03
CA LEU A 288 5.72 -1.26 -3.07
C LEU A 288 4.27 -0.82 -3.26
N GLN A 289 3.34 -1.75 -3.04
CA GLN A 289 1.91 -1.52 -2.95
C GLN A 289 1.39 -1.96 -1.58
N GLU A 290 0.21 -1.45 -1.17
CA GLU A 290 -0.36 -1.73 0.15
C GLU A 290 0.53 -1.32 1.32
N VAL A 291 1.21 -0.18 1.19
CA VAL A 291 2.01 0.38 2.27
C VAL A 291 1.13 1.23 3.18
N ASP A 292 0.89 0.78 4.41
CA ASP A 292 0.18 1.59 5.41
C ASP A 292 0.92 2.91 5.71
N ALA A 293 0.20 4.03 5.78
CA ALA A 293 0.75 5.33 6.12
C ALA A 293 1.49 5.34 7.46
N LYS A 294 0.94 4.63 8.45
CA LYS A 294 1.58 4.44 9.76
C LYS A 294 2.95 3.79 9.62
N TRP A 295 3.06 2.72 8.83
CA TRP A 295 4.28 1.94 8.70
C TRP A 295 5.28 2.52 7.71
N TYR A 296 4.82 3.37 6.79
CA TYR A 296 5.72 4.12 5.89
C TYR A 296 6.75 4.93 6.66
N ASP A 297 6.30 5.82 7.55
CA ASP A 297 7.18 6.68 8.35
C ASP A 297 7.85 5.92 9.51
N ALA A 298 7.11 5.01 10.15
CA ALA A 298 7.59 4.34 11.36
C ALA A 298 8.58 3.20 11.08
N PHE A 299 8.50 2.56 9.90
CA PHE A 299 9.27 1.37 9.56
C PHE A 299 9.96 1.49 8.19
N TRP A 300 9.22 1.67 7.10
CA TRP A 300 9.78 1.54 5.74
C TRP A 300 10.86 2.57 5.45
N VAL A 301 10.61 3.87 5.66
CA VAL A 301 11.60 4.92 5.40
C VAL A 301 12.88 4.73 6.23
N PRO A 302 12.81 4.53 7.57
CA PRO A 302 14.00 4.26 8.37
C PRO A 302 14.77 3.01 7.90
N GLN A 303 14.08 1.91 7.62
CA GLN A 303 14.72 0.64 7.23
C GLN A 303 15.33 0.70 5.83
N MET A 304 14.63 1.32 4.88
CA MET A 304 15.14 1.59 3.53
C MET A 304 16.40 2.46 3.58
N ARG A 305 16.41 3.49 4.44
CA ARG A 305 17.60 4.33 4.65
C ARG A 305 18.79 3.52 5.19
N VAL A 306 18.57 2.56 6.11
CA VAL A 306 19.64 1.67 6.60
C VAL A 306 20.19 0.83 5.46
N ALA A 307 19.30 0.35 4.59
CA ALA A 307 19.67 -0.46 3.43
C ALA A 307 20.25 0.36 2.26
N GLY A 308 20.42 1.68 2.40
CA GLY A 308 21.03 2.55 1.37
C GLY A 308 20.07 3.09 0.33
N TYR A 309 18.76 3.05 0.59
CA TYR A 309 17.72 3.55 -0.32
C TYR A 309 17.21 4.93 0.11
N ALA A 310 16.83 5.74 -0.88
CA ALA A 310 16.12 6.99 -0.71
C ALA A 310 14.68 6.85 -1.24
N PRO A 311 13.67 7.44 -0.58
CA PRO A 311 12.31 7.47 -1.09
C PRO A 311 12.23 8.36 -2.35
N ALA A 312 11.54 7.88 -3.38
CA ALA A 312 11.26 8.59 -4.63
C ALA A 312 9.92 9.33 -4.55
N GLY A 313 9.83 10.28 -3.62
CA GLY A 313 8.60 11.00 -3.25
C GLY A 313 8.03 10.54 -1.91
N THR A 314 6.83 11.01 -1.57
CA THR A 314 6.10 10.56 -0.38
C THR A 314 5.29 9.30 -0.67
N LEU A 315 4.73 8.67 0.36
CA LEU A 315 3.67 7.68 0.19
C LEU A 315 2.53 8.31 -0.64
N SER A 316 2.11 7.61 -1.68
CA SER A 316 0.99 8.02 -2.53
C SER A 316 -0.26 7.28 -2.05
N GLU A 317 -0.91 7.81 -1.01
CA GLU A 317 -2.12 7.23 -0.43
C GLU A 317 -3.26 7.20 -1.44
N LYS A 318 -4.06 6.13 -1.42
CA LYS A 318 -5.36 6.14 -2.08
C LYS A 318 -6.19 7.24 -1.41
N THR A 319 -6.89 8.07 -2.18
CA THR A 319 -7.71 9.20 -1.68
C THR A 319 -8.94 8.80 -0.83
N GLY A 320 -9.03 7.54 -0.40
CA GLY A 320 -10.15 6.96 0.35
C GLY A 320 -9.97 6.99 1.88
N LEU A 321 -10.80 6.20 2.58
CA LEU A 321 -10.75 6.09 4.05
C LEU A 321 -9.63 5.18 4.57
N THR A 322 -9.19 4.23 3.73
CA THR A 322 -8.07 3.32 4.04
C THR A 322 -6.77 4.06 3.80
N ARG A 323 -5.96 4.25 4.86
CA ARG A 323 -4.69 4.97 4.80
C ARG A 323 -3.53 4.06 4.40
N GLU A 324 -3.61 3.53 3.19
CA GLU A 324 -2.53 2.80 2.51
C GLU A 324 -2.32 3.35 1.10
N GLY A 325 -1.18 3.02 0.49
CA GLY A 325 -0.92 3.40 -0.89
C GLY A 325 0.33 2.76 -1.48
N VAL A 326 0.89 3.42 -2.48
CA VAL A 326 2.09 2.98 -3.19
C VAL A 326 3.30 3.83 -2.82
N ALA A 327 4.47 3.19 -2.75
CA ALA A 327 5.74 3.84 -2.43
C ALA A 327 6.85 3.33 -3.34
N THR A 328 7.76 4.22 -3.74
CA THR A 328 8.91 3.88 -4.59
C THR A 328 10.18 4.30 -3.87
N PHE A 329 11.19 3.44 -3.88
CA PHE A 329 12.51 3.70 -3.30
C PHE A 329 13.60 3.41 -4.33
N ALA A 330 14.69 4.17 -4.30
CA ALA A 330 15.82 3.99 -5.20
C ALA A 330 17.14 3.93 -4.42
N ARG A 331 18.09 3.09 -4.86
CA ARG A 331 19.44 3.02 -4.27
C ARG A 331 20.15 4.37 -4.40
N ALA A 332 20.40 5.02 -3.27
CA ALA A 332 20.90 6.40 -3.23
C ALA A 332 22.32 6.56 -3.77
N ASP A 333 23.12 5.49 -3.75
CA ASP A 333 24.47 5.47 -4.31
C ASP A 333 24.51 5.24 -5.82
N ARG A 334 23.39 4.81 -6.42
CA ARG A 334 23.27 4.54 -7.86
C ARG A 334 22.33 5.49 -8.58
N TRP A 335 21.34 6.02 -7.89
CA TRP A 335 20.28 6.84 -8.46
C TRP A 335 19.98 8.06 -7.61
N ARG A 336 19.86 9.20 -8.28
CA ARG A 336 19.34 10.44 -7.73
C ARG A 336 17.89 10.60 -8.20
N VAL A 337 16.97 10.77 -7.25
CA VAL A 337 15.57 11.11 -7.56
C VAL A 337 15.54 12.56 -8.08
N ALA A 338 15.23 12.74 -9.36
CA ALA A 338 15.20 14.07 -9.98
C ALA A 338 13.85 14.76 -9.80
N THR A 339 12.77 14.02 -9.99
CA THR A 339 11.40 14.49 -9.73
C THR A 339 10.48 13.29 -9.46
N SER A 340 9.38 13.53 -8.74
CA SER A 340 8.33 12.55 -8.46
C SER A 340 6.97 13.23 -8.46
N ALA A 341 5.93 12.54 -8.93
CA ALA A 341 4.56 13.02 -8.93
C ALA A 341 3.56 11.91 -8.61
N VAL A 342 2.43 12.30 -8.03
CA VAL A 342 1.26 11.44 -7.87
C VAL A 342 0.25 11.81 -8.96
N VAL A 343 -0.22 10.83 -9.71
CA VAL A 343 -1.20 11.00 -10.78
C VAL A 343 -2.49 10.29 -10.43
N SER A 344 -3.61 10.95 -10.72
CA SER A 344 -4.95 10.37 -10.53
C SER A 344 -5.22 9.36 -11.65
N LEU A 345 -5.69 8.17 -11.28
CA LEU A 345 -6.16 7.14 -12.21
C LEU A 345 -7.68 6.96 -12.10
N THR A 346 -8.40 8.05 -11.81
CA THR A 346 -9.87 8.02 -11.58
C THR A 346 -10.63 8.78 -12.66
N ARG A 347 -9.92 9.46 -13.57
CA ARG A 347 -10.49 10.19 -14.69
C ARG A 347 -9.47 10.37 -15.79
N PRO A 348 -9.90 10.55 -17.04
CA PRO A 348 -9.00 11.02 -18.07
C PRO A 348 -8.43 12.39 -17.67
N GLY A 349 -7.11 12.54 -17.75
CA GLY A 349 -6.46 13.84 -17.50
C GLY A 349 -6.90 14.90 -18.52
N PRO A 350 -6.56 16.19 -18.33
CA PRO A 350 -6.99 17.30 -19.20
C PRO A 350 -6.25 17.31 -20.56
N SER A 351 -6.26 16.18 -21.27
CA SER A 351 -5.60 15.99 -22.55
C SER A 351 -6.64 15.93 -23.67
N PRO A 352 -6.48 16.70 -24.77
CA PRO A 352 -7.33 16.58 -25.95
C PRO A 352 -7.37 15.16 -26.53
N ALA A 353 -6.30 14.39 -26.35
CA ALA A 353 -6.22 13.00 -26.81
C ALA A 353 -6.99 12.00 -25.92
N GLU A 354 -7.57 12.44 -24.80
CA GLU A 354 -8.52 11.64 -24.00
C GLU A 354 -9.97 12.14 -24.15
N SER A 355 -10.24 13.17 -24.96
CA SER A 355 -11.60 13.72 -25.08
C SER A 355 -12.63 12.71 -25.60
N ALA A 356 -12.21 11.75 -26.43
CA ALA A 356 -13.06 10.64 -26.86
C ALA A 356 -13.39 9.69 -25.70
N THR A 357 -12.38 9.30 -24.89
CA THR A 357 -12.56 8.51 -23.68
C THR A 357 -13.49 9.20 -22.68
N GLU A 358 -13.28 10.50 -22.45
CA GLU A 358 -14.10 11.30 -21.54
C GLU A 358 -15.55 11.41 -22.04
N ALA A 359 -15.76 11.61 -23.34
CA ALA A 359 -17.09 11.61 -23.94
C ALA A 359 -17.79 10.26 -23.80
N TRP A 360 -17.07 9.17 -24.03
CA TRP A 360 -17.60 7.81 -23.87
C TRP A 360 -17.91 7.46 -22.41
N ILE A 361 -17.06 7.84 -21.44
CA ILE A 361 -17.36 7.62 -20.01
C ILE A 361 -18.69 8.29 -19.63
N ARG A 362 -18.97 9.50 -20.14
CA ARG A 362 -20.25 10.21 -19.90
C ARG A 362 -21.47 9.50 -20.49
N THR A 363 -21.30 8.63 -21.49
CA THR A 363 -22.40 7.77 -21.99
C THR A 363 -22.54 6.48 -21.18
N GLN A 364 -21.66 6.24 -20.20
CA GLN A 364 -21.61 5.05 -19.35
C GLN A 364 -21.81 5.41 -17.86
N PRO A 365 -23.04 5.68 -17.39
CA PRO A 365 -23.29 6.19 -16.03
C PRO A 365 -22.71 5.31 -14.92
N ALA A 366 -22.71 3.99 -15.12
CA ALA A 366 -22.16 3.03 -14.16
C ALA A 366 -20.63 3.09 -14.03
N LEU A 367 -19.95 3.24 -15.17
CA LEU A 367 -18.49 3.43 -15.20
C LEU A 367 -18.13 4.79 -14.63
N GLU A 368 -18.86 5.85 -14.99
CA GLU A 368 -18.67 7.19 -14.43
C GLU A 368 -18.87 7.20 -12.90
N GLU A 369 -19.92 6.54 -12.40
CA GLU A 369 -20.14 6.38 -10.96
C GLU A 369 -18.98 5.63 -10.29
N ALA A 370 -18.51 4.53 -10.89
CA ALA A 370 -17.40 3.75 -10.36
C ALA A 370 -16.11 4.57 -10.31
N LEU A 371 -15.76 5.26 -11.41
CA LEU A 371 -14.62 6.16 -11.52
C LEU A 371 -14.68 7.31 -10.50
N GLY A 372 -15.87 7.82 -10.21
CA GLY A 372 -16.10 8.84 -9.18
C GLY A 372 -15.93 8.36 -7.74
N LYS A 373 -15.94 7.03 -7.51
CA LYS A 373 -15.83 6.42 -6.16
C LYS A 373 -14.52 5.73 -5.90
N VAL A 374 -13.82 5.26 -6.92
CA VAL A 374 -12.46 4.72 -6.77
C VAL A 374 -11.49 5.82 -6.39
N SER A 375 -10.46 5.44 -5.65
CA SER A 375 -9.43 6.34 -5.11
C SER A 375 -8.03 6.02 -5.65
N THR A 376 -7.99 5.36 -6.82
CA THR A 376 -6.77 4.78 -7.39
C THR A 376 -5.82 5.88 -7.87
N VAL A 377 -4.55 5.75 -7.49
CA VAL A 377 -3.47 6.67 -7.87
C VAL A 377 -2.29 5.90 -8.45
N GLY A 378 -1.49 6.58 -9.27
CA GLY A 378 -0.17 6.13 -9.69
C GLY A 378 0.90 7.05 -9.14
N GLN A 379 2.06 6.50 -8.79
CA GLN A 379 3.27 7.26 -8.49
C GLN A 379 4.22 7.16 -9.67
N ILE A 380 4.74 8.29 -10.13
CA ILE A 380 5.75 8.34 -11.19
C ILE A 380 6.98 9.11 -10.72
N ALA A 381 8.17 8.66 -11.08
CA ALA A 381 9.41 9.32 -10.71
C ALA A 381 10.46 9.22 -11.82
N VAL A 382 11.29 10.26 -11.94
CA VAL A 382 12.50 10.24 -12.76
C VAL A 382 13.70 9.97 -11.88
N LEU A 383 14.47 8.94 -12.23
CA LEU A 383 15.71 8.58 -11.57
C LEU A 383 16.88 8.83 -12.52
N GLU A 384 17.82 9.65 -12.09
CA GLU A 384 19.07 9.89 -12.81
C GLU A 384 20.20 9.03 -12.24
N PRO A 385 21.08 8.48 -13.09
CA PRO A 385 22.24 7.75 -12.61
C PRO A 385 23.19 8.69 -11.85
N VAL A 386 23.63 8.27 -10.67
CA VAL A 386 24.75 8.91 -9.98
C VAL A 386 26.03 8.55 -10.72
N ALA A 387 26.85 9.54 -11.05
CA ALA A 387 28.14 9.33 -11.72
C ALA A 387 29.05 8.44 -10.86
N ALA A 388 29.05 7.13 -11.10
CA ALA A 388 30.03 6.24 -10.52
C ALA A 388 31.39 6.62 -11.11
N GLY A 389 32.43 6.77 -10.27
CA GLY A 389 33.78 7.18 -10.69
C GLY A 389 34.49 6.19 -11.63
N GLY A 390 33.95 5.97 -12.83
CA GLY A 390 34.46 5.11 -13.89
C GLY A 390 33.89 3.68 -13.96
N ALA A 391 33.30 3.13 -12.88
CA ALA A 391 32.97 1.70 -12.79
C ALA A 391 31.87 1.19 -13.74
N ASP A 392 30.98 2.07 -14.19
CA ASP A 392 29.88 1.76 -15.12
C ASP A 392 30.18 2.16 -16.57
N GLY A 393 31.34 2.78 -16.82
CA GLY A 393 31.70 3.26 -18.16
C GLY A 393 30.69 4.24 -18.79
N GLY A 394 29.79 4.85 -18.01
CA GLY A 394 28.74 5.76 -18.48
C GLY A 394 27.54 5.08 -19.15
N ARG A 395 27.29 3.80 -18.86
CA ARG A 395 26.23 3.00 -19.53
C ARG A 395 24.85 3.12 -18.91
N ARG A 396 24.70 3.45 -17.62
CA ARG A 396 23.39 3.77 -17.05
C ARG A 396 22.85 5.08 -17.60
N ARG A 397 21.58 5.07 -17.94
CA ARG A 397 20.82 6.22 -18.46
C ARG A 397 19.69 6.58 -17.50
N PRO A 398 19.13 7.80 -17.56
CA PRO A 398 17.95 8.15 -16.77
C PRO A 398 16.79 7.18 -17.04
N ILE A 399 15.98 6.91 -16.02
CA ILE A 399 14.78 6.07 -16.13
C ILE A 399 13.58 6.80 -15.54
N VAL A 400 12.41 6.58 -16.14
CA VAL A 400 11.12 6.88 -15.54
C VAL A 400 10.56 5.59 -14.95
N VAL A 401 10.18 5.64 -13.69
CA VAL A 401 9.55 4.54 -12.97
C VAL A 401 8.13 4.95 -12.62
N ALA A 402 7.16 4.11 -12.97
CA ALA A 402 5.77 4.21 -12.54
C ALA A 402 5.43 3.05 -11.60
N ASN A 403 4.60 3.32 -10.59
CA ASN A 403 4.11 2.34 -9.62
C ASN A 403 2.62 2.57 -9.37
N ALA A 404 1.79 1.53 -9.43
CA ALA A 404 0.37 1.62 -9.14
C ALA A 404 -0.18 0.34 -8.47
N HIS A 405 -1.35 0.48 -7.86
CA HIS A 405 -2.18 -0.64 -7.41
C HIS A 405 -3.59 -0.42 -8.00
N LEU A 406 -3.90 -1.11 -9.09
CA LEU A 406 -5.14 -0.93 -9.85
C LEU A 406 -6.36 -1.50 -9.11
N PHE A 407 -7.56 -1.17 -9.56
CA PHE A 407 -8.78 -1.52 -8.83
C PHE A 407 -9.06 -3.03 -8.77
N PHE A 408 -9.23 -3.54 -7.55
CA PHE A 408 -9.26 -4.97 -7.23
C PHE A 408 -10.51 -5.74 -7.67
N HIS A 409 -11.66 -5.08 -7.91
CA HIS A 409 -12.92 -5.81 -8.06
C HIS A 409 -12.93 -6.64 -9.35
N PRO A 410 -13.18 -7.98 -9.31
CA PRO A 410 -13.01 -8.84 -10.47
C PRO A 410 -13.82 -8.40 -11.69
N GLY A 411 -15.08 -8.01 -11.50
CA GLY A 411 -15.94 -7.52 -12.59
C GLY A 411 -15.63 -6.12 -13.14
N ALA A 412 -14.67 -5.38 -12.59
CA ALA A 412 -14.33 -4.01 -13.03
C ALA A 412 -13.18 -4.00 -14.05
N THR A 413 -13.16 -4.96 -14.97
CA THR A 413 -12.14 -5.19 -16.00
C THR A 413 -11.85 -3.95 -16.85
N HIS A 414 -12.88 -3.39 -17.50
CA HIS A 414 -12.82 -2.14 -18.26
C HIS A 414 -12.22 -0.95 -17.49
N LEU A 415 -12.47 -0.84 -16.18
CA LEU A 415 -11.93 0.22 -15.33
C LEU A 415 -10.41 0.06 -15.20
N ARG A 416 -9.91 -1.17 -14.97
CA ARG A 416 -8.46 -1.45 -14.92
C ARG A 416 -7.75 -1.12 -16.24
N VAL A 417 -8.37 -1.42 -17.38
CA VAL A 417 -7.84 -1.07 -18.71
C VAL A 417 -7.62 0.44 -18.82
N LEU A 418 -8.61 1.25 -18.46
CA LEU A 418 -8.51 2.72 -18.49
C LEU A 418 -7.44 3.23 -17.52
N GLN A 419 -7.35 2.64 -16.32
CA GLN A 419 -6.33 3.01 -15.35
C GLN A 419 -4.91 2.73 -15.85
N ALA A 420 -4.67 1.56 -16.45
CA ALA A 420 -3.39 1.22 -17.07
C ALA A 420 -3.05 2.19 -18.21
N ARG A 421 -4.02 2.53 -19.07
CA ARG A 421 -3.87 3.55 -20.11
C ARG A 421 -3.40 4.89 -19.52
N TRP A 422 -4.08 5.41 -18.51
CA TRP A 422 -3.71 6.70 -17.94
C TRP A 422 -2.35 6.64 -17.24
N LEU A 423 -2.02 5.54 -16.56
CA LEU A 423 -0.70 5.34 -15.95
C LEU A 423 0.42 5.39 -17.00
N LEU A 424 0.31 4.61 -18.07
CA LEU A 424 1.30 4.59 -19.15
C LEU A 424 1.44 5.96 -19.82
N ARG A 425 0.32 6.66 -20.06
CA ARG A 425 0.32 8.01 -20.63
C ARG A 425 1.02 9.03 -19.74
N HIS A 426 0.76 8.99 -18.44
CA HIS A 426 1.41 9.89 -17.49
C HIS A 426 2.92 9.64 -17.43
N ALA A 427 3.33 8.37 -17.37
CA ALA A 427 4.73 7.99 -17.35
C ALA A 427 5.45 8.39 -18.66
N GLU A 428 4.84 8.14 -19.83
CA GLU A 428 5.40 8.52 -21.13
C GLU A 428 5.46 10.04 -21.32
N THR A 429 4.47 10.77 -20.83
CA THR A 429 4.45 12.25 -20.88
C THR A 429 5.61 12.81 -20.06
N LEU A 430 5.83 12.28 -18.85
CA LEU A 430 6.95 12.66 -17.99
C LEU A 430 8.29 12.30 -18.64
N ARG A 431 8.40 11.09 -19.21
CA ARG A 431 9.61 10.62 -19.90
C ARG A 431 10.00 11.52 -21.06
N ARG A 432 9.04 11.86 -21.94
CA ARG A 432 9.29 12.75 -23.08
C ARG A 432 9.60 14.18 -22.66
N ALA A 433 8.92 14.69 -21.64
CA ALA A 433 9.22 16.02 -21.10
C ALA A 433 10.64 16.07 -20.55
N TRP A 434 11.00 15.09 -19.73
CA TRP A 434 12.34 14.95 -19.19
C TRP A 434 13.41 14.82 -20.28
N GLY A 435 13.20 13.95 -21.27
CA GLY A 435 14.12 13.76 -22.39
C GLY A 435 14.41 15.05 -23.16
N ARG A 436 13.37 15.88 -23.40
CA ARG A 436 13.53 17.20 -24.01
C ARG A 436 14.27 18.19 -23.11
N ASP A 437 13.86 18.29 -21.85
CA ASP A 437 14.36 19.33 -20.94
C ASP A 437 15.81 19.07 -20.48
N SER A 438 16.19 17.79 -20.34
CA SER A 438 17.54 17.38 -19.96
C SER A 438 18.52 17.25 -21.13
N GLY A 439 18.04 17.30 -22.37
CA GLY A 439 18.84 17.04 -23.57
C GLY A 439 19.15 15.55 -23.82
N ALA A 440 18.59 14.64 -23.02
CA ALA A 440 18.74 13.19 -23.22
C ALA A 440 17.98 12.66 -24.47
N GLY A 441 16.99 13.41 -24.99
CA GLY A 441 16.17 12.95 -26.10
C GLY A 441 15.40 11.68 -25.75
N ASP A 442 15.46 10.66 -26.62
CA ASP A 442 14.82 9.34 -26.40
C ASP A 442 15.66 8.40 -25.53
N ASP A 443 16.75 8.89 -24.95
CA ASP A 443 17.72 8.12 -24.15
C ASP A 443 17.27 7.95 -22.69
N VAL A 444 15.99 7.70 -22.48
CA VAL A 444 15.37 7.57 -21.16
C VAL A 444 14.55 6.29 -21.13
N GLY A 445 14.87 5.40 -20.18
CA GLY A 445 14.15 4.14 -20.00
C GLY A 445 12.78 4.34 -19.35
N LEU A 446 11.86 3.41 -19.57
CA LEU A 446 10.54 3.39 -18.95
C LEU A 446 10.31 2.04 -18.26
N ILE A 447 9.96 2.10 -16.99
CA ILE A 447 9.64 0.94 -16.15
C ILE A 447 8.31 1.21 -15.47
N VAL A 448 7.38 0.27 -15.56
CA VAL A 448 6.03 0.38 -14.99
C VAL A 448 5.78 -0.85 -14.13
N CYS A 449 5.77 -0.63 -12.83
CA CYS A 449 5.56 -1.65 -11.80
C CYS A 449 4.16 -1.54 -11.21
N GLY A 450 3.67 -2.62 -10.62
CA GLY A 450 2.47 -2.55 -9.82
C GLY A 450 1.75 -3.87 -9.64
N ASP A 451 0.76 -3.83 -8.76
CA ASP A 451 -0.33 -4.79 -8.71
C ASP A 451 -1.43 -4.30 -9.66
N PHE A 452 -1.59 -4.98 -10.80
CA PHE A 452 -2.55 -4.60 -11.83
C PHE A 452 -3.92 -5.23 -11.58
N ASN A 453 -4.06 -6.13 -10.60
CA ASN A 453 -5.27 -6.92 -10.38
C ASN A 453 -5.80 -7.54 -11.69
N GLY A 454 -4.90 -8.01 -12.54
CA GLY A 454 -5.24 -8.67 -13.80
C GLY A 454 -4.17 -9.66 -14.24
N GLU A 455 -4.63 -10.78 -14.77
CA GLU A 455 -3.82 -11.90 -15.27
C GLU A 455 -3.37 -11.69 -16.72
N ALA A 456 -2.45 -12.54 -17.20
CA ALA A 456 -1.86 -12.45 -18.54
C ALA A 456 -2.89 -12.35 -19.69
N HIS A 457 -4.06 -12.94 -19.50
CA HIS A 457 -5.15 -12.97 -20.47
C HIS A 457 -6.16 -11.83 -20.30
N ASP A 458 -6.13 -11.10 -19.19
CA ASP A 458 -7.03 -9.97 -18.95
C ASP A 458 -6.69 -8.80 -19.87
N GLY A 459 -7.73 -8.05 -20.24
CA GLY A 459 -7.64 -6.93 -21.17
C GLY A 459 -6.67 -5.84 -20.68
N VAL A 460 -6.51 -5.68 -19.37
CA VAL A 460 -5.54 -4.72 -18.80
C VAL A 460 -4.09 -5.10 -19.11
N VAL A 461 -3.75 -6.38 -19.00
CA VAL A 461 -2.39 -6.88 -19.25
C VAL A 461 -2.13 -6.97 -20.75
N ARG A 462 -3.11 -7.46 -21.52
CA ARG A 462 -3.09 -7.48 -22.99
C ARG A 462 -2.92 -6.10 -23.58
N TYR A 463 -3.66 -5.11 -23.09
CA TYR A 463 -3.52 -3.73 -23.55
C TYR A 463 -2.10 -3.19 -23.35
N VAL A 464 -1.51 -3.42 -22.18
CA VAL A 464 -0.14 -2.95 -21.87
C VAL A 464 0.88 -3.67 -22.75
N ALA A 465 0.80 -5.00 -22.86
CA ALA A 465 1.79 -5.81 -23.56
C ALA A 465 1.69 -5.72 -25.09
N ASP A 466 0.47 -5.85 -25.63
CA ASP A 466 0.25 -5.92 -27.08
C ASP A 466 0.14 -4.53 -27.71
N GLY A 467 0.05 -3.48 -26.88
CA GLY A 467 -0.11 -2.08 -27.29
C GLY A 467 -1.44 -1.79 -27.98
N THR A 468 -2.32 -2.78 -28.10
CA THR A 468 -3.65 -2.66 -28.68
C THR A 468 -4.63 -3.50 -27.87
N LEU A 469 -5.80 -2.95 -27.57
CA LEU A 469 -6.94 -3.70 -27.08
C LEU A 469 -8.11 -3.46 -28.01
N ARG A 470 -8.60 -4.54 -28.61
CA ARG A 470 -9.74 -4.50 -29.51
C ARG A 470 -11.05 -4.31 -28.74
N ALA A 471 -12.01 -3.68 -29.39
CA ALA A 471 -13.37 -3.51 -28.88
C ALA A 471 -14.08 -4.85 -28.63
N SER A 472 -13.72 -5.86 -29.42
CA SER A 472 -14.20 -7.24 -29.27
C SER A 472 -13.65 -7.99 -28.07
N HIS A 473 -12.72 -7.43 -27.30
CA HIS A 473 -12.20 -8.11 -26.11
C HIS A 473 -13.30 -8.31 -25.05
N SER A 474 -13.39 -9.52 -24.49
CA SER A 474 -14.43 -9.92 -23.54
C SER A 474 -14.51 -9.00 -22.32
N ASP A 475 -13.38 -8.53 -21.81
CA ASP A 475 -13.31 -7.56 -20.70
C ASP A 475 -14.14 -6.29 -20.89
N TRP A 476 -14.39 -5.81 -22.11
CA TRP A 476 -15.31 -4.71 -22.34
C TRP A 476 -16.75 -5.09 -22.02
N ALA A 477 -17.17 -6.27 -22.49
CA ALA A 477 -18.50 -6.80 -22.23
C ALA A 477 -18.68 -7.19 -20.74
N LEU A 478 -17.69 -7.81 -20.10
CA LEU A 478 -17.72 -8.08 -18.65
C LEU A 478 -17.76 -6.79 -17.83
N GLY A 479 -17.05 -5.76 -18.31
CA GLY A 479 -16.96 -4.47 -17.67
C GLY A 479 -18.23 -3.65 -17.80
N SER A 480 -18.89 -3.65 -18.96
CA SER A 480 -20.08 -2.83 -19.23
C SER A 480 -21.28 -3.15 -18.33
N VAL A 481 -21.28 -4.34 -17.72
CA VAL A 481 -22.28 -4.80 -16.76
C VAL A 481 -21.83 -4.65 -15.30
N PHE A 482 -20.63 -4.14 -15.05
CA PHE A 482 -20.20 -3.77 -13.71
C PHE A 482 -21.08 -2.64 -13.17
N ARG A 483 -21.57 -2.82 -11.94
CA ARG A 483 -22.28 -1.76 -11.20
C ARG A 483 -21.64 -1.60 -9.84
N TRP A 484 -21.45 -0.36 -9.41
CA TRP A 484 -20.90 -0.09 -8.10
C TRP A 484 -21.81 -0.68 -7.02
N GLY A 485 -21.30 -1.65 -6.26
CA GLY A 485 -22.12 -2.35 -5.27
C GLY A 485 -23.20 -3.27 -5.87
N GLY A 486 -23.09 -3.73 -7.12
CA GLY A 486 -24.05 -4.67 -7.74
C GLY A 486 -24.17 -6.02 -7.01
N THR A 487 -23.20 -6.40 -6.18
CA THR A 487 -23.28 -7.53 -5.22
C THR A 487 -23.63 -7.06 -3.79
N SER A 488 -24.26 -5.89 -3.65
CA SER A 488 -24.63 -5.32 -2.37
C SER A 488 -25.72 -6.16 -1.74
N SER A 489 -25.30 -6.89 -0.71
CA SER A 489 -26.20 -7.70 0.11
C SER A 489 -27.26 -6.85 0.80
N ARG A 490 -27.02 -5.55 0.99
CA ARG A 490 -28.00 -4.58 1.50
C ARG A 490 -29.05 -4.20 0.45
N ALA A 491 -28.66 -4.03 -0.81
CA ALA A 491 -29.61 -3.74 -1.89
C ALA A 491 -30.52 -4.95 -2.14
N ALA A 492 -29.96 -6.16 -2.19
CA ALA A 492 -30.73 -7.38 -2.31
C ALA A 492 -31.67 -7.62 -1.10
N ALA A 493 -31.20 -7.34 0.13
CA ALA A 493 -32.08 -7.40 1.30
C ALA A 493 -33.25 -6.40 1.20
N LYS A 494 -33.03 -5.21 0.65
CA LYS A 494 -34.10 -4.23 0.42
C LYS A 494 -35.09 -4.70 -0.66
N ALA A 495 -34.61 -5.31 -1.74
CA ALA A 495 -35.45 -5.88 -2.78
C ALA A 495 -36.32 -7.04 -2.24
N LEU A 496 -35.74 -7.93 -1.45
CA LEU A 496 -36.44 -9.03 -0.78
C LEU A 496 -37.63 -8.54 0.09
N LEU A 497 -37.47 -7.39 0.75
CA LEU A 497 -38.53 -6.79 1.56
C LEU A 497 -39.68 -6.19 0.74
N ALA A 498 -39.46 -5.95 -0.56
CA ALA A 498 -40.46 -5.40 -1.47
C ALA A 498 -41.28 -6.49 -2.21
N VAL A 499 -40.86 -7.76 -2.16
CA VAL A 499 -41.55 -8.89 -2.79
C VAL A 499 -42.90 -9.13 -2.09
N THR A 500 -43.98 -9.20 -2.88
CA THR A 500 -45.35 -9.54 -2.44
C THR A 500 -45.72 -10.95 -2.91
N THR A 501 -46.67 -11.60 -2.24
CA THR A 501 -47.10 -12.97 -2.57
C THR A 501 -47.80 -13.10 -3.93
N GLU A 502 -48.34 -12.01 -4.47
CA GLU A 502 -48.93 -11.95 -5.83
C GLU A 502 -47.89 -11.67 -6.91
N GLY A 503 -46.70 -11.16 -6.55
CA GLY A 503 -45.60 -10.88 -7.47
C GLY A 503 -44.82 -12.15 -7.85
N GLU A 504 -44.61 -13.08 -6.91
CA GLU A 504 -43.96 -14.38 -7.20
C GLU A 504 -44.80 -15.23 -8.17
N ALA A 505 -46.14 -15.17 -8.09
CA ALA A 505 -47.03 -15.94 -8.97
C ALA A 505 -47.14 -15.35 -10.39
N ARG A 506 -46.93 -14.04 -10.57
CA ARG A 506 -46.93 -13.39 -11.89
C ARG A 506 -45.62 -13.57 -12.66
N GLU A 507 -44.47 -13.58 -11.97
CA GLU A 507 -43.18 -13.85 -12.61
C GLU A 507 -43.08 -15.31 -13.13
N GLU A 508 -43.79 -16.27 -12.52
CA GLU A 508 -43.89 -17.65 -13.03
C GLU A 508 -44.72 -17.75 -14.32
N ASP A 509 -45.77 -16.93 -14.49
CA ASP A 509 -46.66 -16.94 -15.66
C ASP A 509 -46.08 -16.11 -16.84
N GLU A 510 -45.44 -14.96 -16.59
CA GLU A 510 -44.89 -14.08 -17.65
C GLU A 510 -43.65 -14.67 -18.37
N ASP A 511 -42.89 -15.57 -17.73
CA ASP A 511 -41.71 -16.25 -18.32
C ASP A 511 -42.09 -17.45 -19.23
N GLU A 512 -43.30 -18.02 -19.10
CA GLU A 512 -43.82 -19.05 -20.04
C GLU A 512 -44.44 -18.42 -21.29
N ASP A 513 -45.16 -17.30 -21.15
CA ASP A 513 -45.80 -16.59 -22.27
C ASP A 513 -44.79 -15.87 -23.19
N ALA A 514 -43.64 -15.42 -22.65
CA ALA A 514 -42.56 -14.78 -23.43
C ALA A 514 -41.82 -15.74 -24.41
N ARG A 515 -42.25 -17.00 -24.54
CA ARG A 515 -41.73 -17.95 -25.56
C ARG A 515 -42.64 -18.11 -26.77
N GLU A 516 -43.85 -17.53 -26.77
CA GLU A 516 -44.83 -17.71 -27.85
C GLU A 516 -45.18 -16.42 -28.62
N GLU A 517 -44.69 -15.25 -28.22
CA GLU A 517 -44.95 -13.97 -28.90
C GLU A 517 -43.69 -13.39 -29.55
N ASP A 518 -43.18 -14.05 -30.59
CA ASP A 518 -42.16 -13.51 -31.52
C ASP A 518 -42.64 -13.72 -32.98
N GLU A 519 -43.89 -13.38 -33.28
CA GLU A 519 -44.34 -13.20 -34.67
C GLU A 519 -45.24 -11.96 -34.77
N ASP A 520 -44.81 -11.02 -35.61
CA ASP A 520 -45.50 -9.80 -36.06
C ASP A 520 -45.36 -8.55 -35.19
N GLU A 521 -44.44 -7.65 -35.56
CA GLU A 521 -44.78 -6.26 -35.94
C GLU A 521 -43.60 -5.54 -36.61
N ASP A 522 -43.90 -4.82 -37.69
CA ASP A 522 -43.00 -4.13 -38.62
C ASP A 522 -43.01 -2.63 -38.30
N ALA A 523 -41.96 -2.08 -37.65
CA ALA A 523 -41.81 -0.64 -37.44
C ALA A 523 -40.38 -0.14 -37.08
N GLY A 524 -39.51 0.04 -38.08
CA GLY A 524 -38.49 1.11 -38.07
C GLY A 524 -37.11 0.76 -37.50
N ASP A 525 -36.29 0.15 -38.35
CA ASP A 525 -34.96 -0.44 -38.13
C ASP A 525 -33.94 0.28 -37.22
N ALA A 526 -34.03 1.59 -36.96
CA ALA A 526 -32.99 2.32 -36.22
C ALA A 526 -33.31 2.57 -34.73
N GLU A 527 -34.59 2.73 -34.37
CA GLU A 527 -35.01 2.93 -32.97
C GLU A 527 -35.27 1.58 -32.28
N GLU A 528 -35.68 0.56 -33.03
CA GLU A 528 -35.79 -0.83 -32.58
C GLU A 528 -34.42 -1.43 -32.26
N GLU A 529 -33.41 -1.27 -33.13
CA GLU A 529 -32.05 -1.75 -32.87
C GLU A 529 -31.43 -1.13 -31.60
N GLU A 530 -31.66 0.16 -31.33
CA GLU A 530 -31.15 0.82 -30.12
C GLU A 530 -31.89 0.36 -28.85
N SER A 531 -33.21 0.12 -28.96
CA SER A 531 -34.06 -0.43 -27.90
C SER A 531 -33.70 -1.88 -27.56
N GLU A 532 -33.58 -2.75 -28.57
CA GLU A 532 -33.17 -4.15 -28.42
C GLU A 532 -31.76 -4.28 -27.85
N ARG A 533 -30.84 -3.41 -28.27
CA ARG A 533 -29.47 -3.39 -27.75
C ARG A 533 -29.39 -2.89 -26.31
N ALA A 534 -30.22 -1.91 -25.94
CA ALA A 534 -30.39 -1.47 -24.55
C ALA A 534 -31.03 -2.56 -23.68
N SER A 535 -32.01 -3.30 -24.22
CA SER A 535 -32.64 -4.46 -23.58
C SER A 535 -31.63 -5.59 -23.35
N SER A 536 -30.89 -5.99 -24.38
CA SER A 536 -29.82 -7.00 -24.32
C SER A 536 -28.71 -6.65 -23.31
N THR A 537 -28.30 -5.38 -23.26
CA THR A 537 -27.33 -4.90 -22.26
C THR A 537 -27.90 -4.94 -20.84
N ARG A 538 -29.19 -4.62 -20.66
CA ARG A 538 -29.90 -4.70 -19.38
C ARG A 538 -30.03 -6.15 -18.92
N GLU A 539 -30.42 -7.06 -19.80
CA GLU A 539 -30.51 -8.49 -19.52
C GLU A 539 -29.15 -9.10 -19.15
N MET A 540 -28.10 -8.80 -19.92
CA MET A 540 -26.74 -9.26 -19.62
C MET A 540 -26.26 -8.73 -18.26
N ASN A 541 -26.63 -7.49 -17.92
CA ASN A 541 -26.33 -6.85 -16.65
C ASN A 541 -27.04 -7.53 -15.47
N GLU A 542 -28.33 -7.81 -15.61
CA GLU A 542 -29.09 -8.54 -14.61
C GLU A 542 -28.54 -9.96 -14.40
N ARG A 543 -28.19 -10.66 -15.49
CA ARG A 543 -27.57 -12.00 -15.45
C ARG A 543 -26.23 -12.00 -14.72
N GLN A 544 -25.33 -11.05 -14.98
CA GLN A 544 -24.02 -11.03 -14.29
C GLN A 544 -24.16 -10.72 -12.79
N GLN A 545 -25.05 -9.80 -12.42
CA GLN A 545 -25.31 -9.52 -11.01
C GLN A 545 -25.95 -10.72 -10.30
N ARG A 546 -26.87 -11.40 -10.99
CA ARG A 546 -27.50 -12.65 -10.54
C ARG A 546 -26.46 -13.73 -10.27
N LEU A 547 -25.56 -14.00 -11.21
CA LEU A 547 -24.46 -14.96 -11.03
C LEU A 547 -23.53 -14.60 -9.86
N GLY A 548 -23.19 -13.32 -9.69
CA GLY A 548 -22.38 -12.85 -8.57
C GLY A 548 -23.06 -13.06 -7.21
N ARG A 549 -24.37 -12.80 -7.12
CA ARG A 549 -25.18 -13.08 -5.92
C ARG A 549 -25.30 -14.58 -5.68
N MET A 550 -25.60 -15.38 -6.70
CA MET A 550 -25.70 -16.84 -6.62
C MET A 550 -24.42 -17.46 -6.06
N THR A 551 -23.26 -17.02 -6.54
CA THR A 551 -21.96 -17.49 -6.04
C THR A 551 -21.77 -17.18 -4.56
N ALA A 552 -22.06 -15.93 -4.14
CA ALA A 552 -21.96 -15.53 -2.74
C ALA A 552 -22.95 -16.28 -1.84
N CYS A 553 -24.17 -16.50 -2.33
CA CYS A 553 -25.21 -17.21 -1.60
C CYS A 553 -24.89 -18.69 -1.45
N TRP A 554 -24.43 -19.35 -2.53
CA TRP A 554 -23.98 -20.74 -2.51
C TRP A 554 -22.92 -20.95 -1.43
N ARG A 555 -21.89 -20.09 -1.42
CA ARG A 555 -20.81 -20.16 -0.43
C ARG A 555 -21.35 -19.99 0.99
N ARG A 556 -22.22 -19.01 1.23
CA ARG A 556 -22.78 -18.75 2.56
C ARG A 556 -23.58 -19.96 3.08
N VAL A 557 -24.38 -20.59 2.23
CA VAL A 557 -25.18 -21.77 2.59
C VAL A 557 -24.27 -22.99 2.84
N ALA A 558 -23.29 -23.22 1.96
CA ALA A 558 -22.32 -24.31 2.12
C ALA A 558 -21.47 -24.15 3.39
N ASP A 559 -20.99 -22.95 3.70
CA ASP A 559 -20.16 -22.69 4.89
C ASP A 559 -20.96 -22.82 6.20
N ALA A 560 -22.26 -22.50 6.19
CA ALA A 560 -23.15 -22.73 7.33
C ALA A 560 -23.36 -24.24 7.57
N GLN A 561 -23.60 -25.02 6.52
CA GLN A 561 -23.73 -26.49 6.63
C GLN A 561 -22.45 -27.17 7.14
N ARG A 562 -21.28 -26.63 6.80
CA ARG A 562 -19.98 -27.10 7.31
C ARG A 562 -19.69 -26.65 8.74
N GLY A 563 -20.55 -25.85 9.36
CA GLY A 563 -20.33 -25.28 10.69
C GLY A 563 -19.22 -24.22 10.75
N ILE A 564 -18.77 -23.70 9.60
CA ILE A 564 -17.71 -22.68 9.49
C ILE A 564 -18.30 -21.30 9.79
N ALA A 565 -19.48 -21.01 9.25
CA ALA A 565 -20.21 -19.79 9.52
C ALA A 565 -21.14 -19.99 10.71
N ARG A 566 -21.11 -19.06 11.68
CA ARG A 566 -22.12 -19.03 12.75
C ARG A 566 -23.50 -18.74 12.17
N ALA A 567 -24.49 -19.49 12.64
CA ALA A 567 -25.90 -19.22 12.41
C ALA A 567 -26.25 -17.82 12.93
N CYS A 568 -27.23 -17.19 12.29
CA CYS A 568 -27.68 -15.87 12.67
C CYS A 568 -28.58 -15.95 13.93
N ASP A 569 -28.41 -15.02 14.88
CA ASP A 569 -29.13 -15.00 16.16
C ASP A 569 -30.60 -14.52 16.05
N ALA A 570 -31.13 -14.36 14.84
CA ALA A 570 -32.52 -13.95 14.65
C ALA A 570 -33.43 -15.17 14.84
N ASP A 571 -34.10 -15.22 15.98
CA ASP A 571 -35.09 -16.25 16.30
C ASP A 571 -36.43 -15.90 15.62
N VAL A 572 -36.74 -16.58 14.52
CA VAL A 572 -37.97 -16.35 13.76
C VAL A 572 -38.69 -17.69 13.51
N SER A 573 -39.74 -17.95 14.29
CA SER A 573 -40.68 -19.03 14.01
C SER A 573 -41.76 -18.56 13.03
N ALA A 574 -42.05 -19.32 11.98
CA ALA A 574 -43.17 -19.07 11.07
C ALA A 574 -44.20 -20.20 11.13
N ASP A 575 -45.49 -19.84 11.25
CA ASP A 575 -46.62 -20.77 11.11
C ASP A 575 -46.79 -21.18 9.64
N VAL A 576 -47.02 -22.47 9.40
CA VAL A 576 -46.93 -23.08 8.07
C VAL A 576 -48.17 -22.78 7.22
N ALA A 577 -48.04 -21.86 6.26
CA ALA A 577 -48.88 -21.75 5.08
C ALA A 577 -47.96 -21.80 3.85
N SER A 578 -48.07 -22.86 3.03
CA SER A 578 -47.24 -23.20 1.85
C SER A 578 -45.70 -23.15 2.02
N PRO A 579 -44.91 -24.13 1.55
CA PRO A 579 -43.44 -24.11 1.65
C PRO A 579 -42.78 -22.86 1.05
N THR A 580 -43.36 -22.27 -0.01
CA THR A 580 -42.86 -21.06 -0.68
C THR A 580 -43.08 -19.82 0.19
N ILE A 581 -44.32 -19.60 0.60
CA ILE A 581 -44.74 -18.45 1.42
C ILE A 581 -44.03 -18.48 2.78
N ALA A 582 -43.88 -19.66 3.39
CA ALA A 582 -43.14 -19.82 4.64
C ALA A 582 -41.66 -19.41 4.51
N ARG A 583 -40.98 -19.77 3.41
CA ARG A 583 -39.56 -19.43 3.21
C ARG A 583 -39.34 -17.96 2.88
N LEU A 584 -40.21 -17.35 2.07
CA LEU A 584 -40.19 -15.90 1.82
C LEU A 584 -40.40 -15.12 3.12
N ALA A 585 -41.44 -15.47 3.89
CA ALA A 585 -41.77 -14.79 5.15
C ALA A 585 -40.62 -14.86 6.17
N VAL A 586 -39.99 -16.03 6.29
CA VAL A 586 -38.80 -16.23 7.14
C VAL A 586 -37.63 -15.37 6.61
N ALA A 587 -37.29 -15.44 5.33
CA ALA A 587 -36.20 -14.64 4.76
C ALA A 587 -36.42 -13.12 4.93
N GLN A 588 -37.66 -12.63 4.76
CA GLN A 588 -38.02 -11.24 4.99
C GLN A 588 -37.88 -10.83 6.46
N ALA A 589 -38.25 -11.70 7.41
CA ALA A 589 -38.07 -11.42 8.84
C ALA A 589 -36.59 -11.27 9.20
N HIS A 590 -35.72 -12.15 8.68
CA HIS A 590 -34.28 -12.01 8.84
C HIS A 590 -33.77 -10.70 8.21
N ALA A 591 -34.24 -10.32 7.01
CA ALA A 591 -33.87 -9.06 6.38
C ALA A 591 -34.32 -7.82 7.19
N ARG A 592 -35.52 -7.84 7.80
CA ARG A 592 -35.99 -6.77 8.72
C ARG A 592 -35.11 -6.66 9.97
N ALA A 593 -34.52 -7.76 10.43
CA ALA A 593 -33.54 -7.78 11.51
C ALA A 593 -32.14 -7.32 11.08
N GLY A 594 -31.97 -6.85 9.84
CA GLY A 594 -30.70 -6.34 9.29
C GLY A 594 -29.80 -7.42 8.66
N CYS A 595 -30.30 -8.65 8.50
CA CYS A 595 -29.56 -9.71 7.83
C CYS A 595 -29.48 -9.48 6.31
N THR A 596 -28.43 -10.03 5.70
CA THR A 596 -28.21 -9.98 4.25
C THR A 596 -27.69 -11.33 3.76
N PHE A 597 -27.69 -11.59 2.45
CA PHE A 597 -27.17 -12.86 1.92
C PHE A 597 -25.67 -13.10 2.20
N LYS A 598 -24.90 -12.06 2.55
CA LYS A 598 -23.49 -12.22 2.97
C LYS A 598 -23.36 -12.60 4.45
N THR A 599 -24.37 -12.27 5.26
CA THR A 599 -24.29 -12.36 6.72
C THR A 599 -25.22 -13.40 7.33
N CYS A 600 -26.14 -13.98 6.55
CA CYS A 600 -27.16 -14.91 7.03
C CYS A 600 -27.44 -16.00 5.98
N GLU A 601 -27.35 -17.29 6.36
CA GLU A 601 -27.65 -18.39 5.44
C GLU A 601 -29.11 -18.42 5.00
N VAL A 602 -30.05 -17.95 5.82
CA VAL A 602 -31.48 -17.96 5.47
C VAL A 602 -31.75 -17.00 4.31
N VAL A 603 -31.23 -15.78 4.40
CA VAL A 603 -31.35 -14.78 3.31
C VAL A 603 -30.60 -15.26 2.08
N ALA A 604 -29.41 -15.86 2.24
CA ALA A 604 -28.66 -16.44 1.14
C ALA A 604 -29.41 -17.58 0.44
N ALA A 605 -29.99 -18.50 1.19
CA ALA A 605 -30.71 -19.65 0.68
C ALA A 605 -31.96 -19.26 -0.11
N TYR A 606 -32.67 -18.20 0.32
CA TYR A 606 -33.79 -17.67 -0.44
C TYR A 606 -33.31 -16.99 -1.73
N THR A 607 -32.34 -16.07 -1.63
CA THR A 607 -31.79 -15.36 -2.79
C THR A 607 -31.21 -16.31 -3.83
N LEU A 608 -30.52 -17.38 -3.41
CA LEU A 608 -29.98 -18.39 -4.33
C LEU A 608 -31.07 -19.08 -5.13
N ARG A 609 -32.17 -19.49 -4.50
CA ARG A 609 -33.28 -20.17 -5.19
C ARG A 609 -33.95 -19.27 -6.22
N ALA A 610 -34.23 -18.03 -5.83
CA ALA A 610 -34.82 -17.03 -6.70
C ALA A 610 -33.91 -16.73 -7.91
N ASP A 611 -32.65 -16.39 -7.65
CA ASP A 611 -31.69 -16.04 -8.71
C ASP A 611 -31.34 -17.23 -9.61
N ALA A 612 -31.39 -18.46 -9.10
CA ALA A 612 -31.15 -19.68 -9.89
C ALA A 612 -32.43 -20.24 -10.56
N ARG A 613 -33.58 -19.56 -10.43
CA ARG A 613 -34.89 -20.01 -10.93
C ARG A 613 -35.21 -21.46 -10.54
N MET A 614 -35.00 -21.78 -9.27
CA MET A 614 -35.21 -23.13 -8.74
C MET A 614 -36.69 -23.38 -8.45
N THR A 615 -37.12 -24.63 -8.58
CA THR A 615 -38.48 -25.01 -8.22
C THR A 615 -38.78 -24.65 -6.76
N PRO A 616 -39.94 -24.06 -6.46
CA PRO A 616 -40.31 -23.77 -5.09
C PRO A 616 -40.31 -25.05 -4.24
N GLY A 617 -39.66 -24.99 -3.07
CA GLY A 617 -39.52 -26.15 -2.20
C GLY A 617 -38.18 -26.88 -2.27
N THR A 618 -37.34 -26.68 -3.31
CA THR A 618 -36.04 -27.38 -3.43
C THR A 618 -35.18 -27.23 -2.18
N SER A 619 -34.71 -28.35 -1.63
CA SER A 619 -33.80 -28.33 -0.49
C SER A 619 -32.42 -27.85 -0.91
N LEU A 620 -31.68 -27.23 0.00
CA LEU A 620 -30.25 -26.96 -0.20
C LEU A 620 -29.39 -27.91 0.63
N ASP A 621 -29.98 -28.94 1.25
CA ASP A 621 -29.25 -29.90 2.07
C ASP A 621 -28.23 -30.69 1.25
N GLY A 622 -27.01 -30.78 1.76
CA GLY A 622 -25.90 -31.40 1.03
C GLY A 622 -25.25 -30.50 -0.04
N LEU A 623 -25.65 -29.21 -0.14
CA LEU A 623 -24.99 -28.24 -1.03
C LEU A 623 -23.50 -28.07 -0.70
N ALA A 624 -23.10 -28.23 0.57
CA ALA A 624 -21.70 -28.28 0.97
C ALA A 624 -20.88 -29.41 0.32
N LEU A 625 -21.54 -30.47 -0.15
CA LEU A 625 -20.92 -31.61 -0.86
C LEU A 625 -20.96 -31.41 -2.38
N ALA A 626 -21.79 -30.50 -2.89
CA ALA A 626 -21.87 -30.20 -4.31
C ALA A 626 -20.76 -29.21 -4.72
N PRO A 627 -20.02 -29.48 -5.81
CA PRO A 627 -19.03 -28.55 -6.34
C PRO A 627 -19.71 -27.35 -7.01
N PHE A 628 -19.14 -26.17 -6.85
CA PHE A 628 -19.61 -24.99 -7.60
C PHE A 628 -19.15 -25.09 -9.07
N PRO A 629 -20.00 -24.83 -10.07
CA PRO A 629 -19.66 -25.06 -11.49
C PRO A 629 -18.44 -24.30 -12.04
N ARG A 630 -17.94 -23.26 -11.37
CA ARG A 630 -16.68 -22.56 -11.73
C ARG A 630 -15.42 -23.09 -11.04
N ALA A 631 -15.52 -24.16 -10.24
CA ALA A 631 -14.41 -24.60 -9.43
C ALA A 631 -13.40 -25.50 -10.16
N SER A 632 -13.65 -25.88 -11.43
CA SER A 632 -12.64 -26.56 -12.24
C SER A 632 -11.67 -25.56 -12.88
N THR A 633 -10.43 -25.57 -12.41
CA THR A 633 -9.29 -25.05 -13.18
C THR A 633 -8.94 -26.06 -14.27
N THR A 634 -9.62 -25.99 -15.41
CA THR A 634 -8.96 -26.31 -16.68
C THR A 634 -8.01 -25.12 -16.89
N GLU A 635 -6.77 -25.13 -16.42
CA GLU A 635 -5.64 -25.92 -16.92
C GLU A 635 -4.58 -26.13 -15.81
N GLY A 636 -4.04 -27.35 -15.62
CA GLY A 636 -2.69 -27.55 -15.03
C GLY A 636 -2.57 -28.09 -13.58
N LYS A 637 -2.46 -29.42 -13.45
CA LYS A 637 -1.77 -30.22 -12.40
C LYS A 637 -1.76 -29.71 -10.94
N GLY A 638 -2.90 -29.86 -10.27
CA GLY A 638 -3.00 -29.99 -8.81
C GLY A 638 -4.33 -30.64 -8.44
N THR A 639 -4.38 -31.46 -7.38
CA THR A 639 -5.67 -31.97 -6.88
C THR A 639 -6.40 -30.77 -6.25
N PRO A 640 -7.58 -30.36 -6.74
CA PRO A 640 -8.29 -29.21 -6.19
C PRO A 640 -8.63 -29.45 -4.71
N PRO A 641 -8.73 -28.39 -3.87
CA PRO A 641 -9.30 -28.53 -2.54
C PRO A 641 -10.69 -29.16 -2.65
N GLU A 642 -11.12 -29.92 -1.64
CA GLU A 642 -12.28 -30.83 -1.72
C GLU A 642 -13.57 -30.18 -2.24
N TRP A 643 -13.77 -28.88 -1.99
CA TRP A 643 -14.91 -28.09 -2.46
C TRP A 643 -14.82 -27.62 -3.93
N ALA A 644 -13.67 -27.83 -4.60
CA ALA A 644 -13.33 -27.32 -5.92
C ALA A 644 -13.08 -28.40 -7.00
N ARG A 645 -13.46 -29.66 -6.75
CA ARG A 645 -13.32 -30.70 -7.77
C ARG A 645 -14.44 -30.58 -8.80
N GLY A 646 -14.07 -30.26 -10.05
CA GLY A 646 -14.94 -30.20 -11.21
C GLY A 646 -15.54 -31.55 -11.61
N VAL A 647 -16.57 -31.50 -12.45
CA VAL A 647 -17.66 -32.50 -12.52
C VAL A 647 -17.50 -33.57 -13.61
N ASP A 648 -16.56 -33.48 -14.55
CA ASP A 648 -16.65 -34.40 -15.69
C ASP A 648 -16.30 -35.87 -15.37
N ASP A 649 -15.53 -36.14 -14.30
CA ASP A 649 -15.18 -37.52 -13.89
C ASP A 649 -15.83 -38.00 -12.57
N ALA A 650 -16.48 -37.12 -11.79
CA ALA A 650 -16.91 -37.42 -10.41
C ALA A 650 -18.37 -37.89 -10.28
N LEU A 651 -19.24 -37.65 -11.27
CA LEU A 651 -20.63 -38.10 -11.20
C LEU A 651 -20.81 -39.60 -11.52
N ASP A 652 -19.83 -40.21 -12.20
CA ASP A 652 -19.88 -41.60 -12.67
C ASP A 652 -19.00 -42.58 -11.87
N ALA A 653 -18.12 -42.11 -10.98
CA ALA A 653 -17.06 -42.95 -10.37
C ALA A 653 -17.23 -43.31 -8.88
N ALA A 654 -18.24 -42.81 -8.17
CA ALA A 654 -18.42 -43.10 -6.74
C ALA A 654 -19.30 -44.34 -6.52
N GLY A 655 -18.68 -45.43 -6.06
CA GLY A 655 -19.36 -46.59 -5.46
C GLY A 655 -20.02 -46.25 -4.12
N ASP A 656 -20.88 -47.17 -3.66
CA ASP A 656 -21.99 -46.97 -2.73
C ASP A 656 -21.72 -46.19 -1.41
N ASP A 657 -22.57 -45.16 -1.23
CA ASP A 657 -23.34 -44.71 -0.04
C ASP A 657 -22.80 -43.73 1.02
N GLU A 658 -21.53 -43.30 1.03
CA GLU A 658 -21.11 -42.18 1.92
C GLU A 658 -20.30 -41.11 1.16
N GLY A 659 -20.93 -39.96 0.89
CA GLY A 659 -20.28 -38.78 0.29
C GLY A 659 -20.94 -38.19 -0.97
N ARG A 660 -22.08 -38.72 -1.43
CA ARG A 660 -22.77 -38.21 -2.62
C ARG A 660 -23.60 -36.95 -2.31
N PRO A 661 -23.55 -35.89 -3.13
CA PRO A 661 -24.48 -34.77 -3.01
C PRO A 661 -25.92 -35.25 -3.17
N SER A 662 -26.87 -34.62 -2.47
CA SER A 662 -28.29 -34.95 -2.61
C SER A 662 -28.78 -34.66 -4.05
N PRO A 663 -29.87 -35.32 -4.51
CA PRO A 663 -30.48 -35.00 -5.80
C PRO A 663 -30.78 -33.51 -5.97
N ASP A 664 -31.32 -32.88 -4.92
CA ASP A 664 -31.59 -31.44 -4.87
C ASP A 664 -30.30 -30.62 -4.99
N ALA A 665 -29.21 -31.01 -4.30
CA ALA A 665 -27.92 -30.33 -4.41
C ALA A 665 -27.33 -30.40 -5.83
N LEU A 666 -27.51 -31.52 -6.54
CA LEU A 666 -27.13 -31.67 -7.94
C LEU A 666 -28.00 -30.82 -8.88
N GLU A 667 -29.29 -30.68 -8.58
CA GLU A 667 -30.19 -29.79 -9.31
C GLU A 667 -29.75 -28.32 -9.18
N VAL A 668 -29.37 -27.88 -7.96
CA VAL A 668 -28.82 -26.53 -7.73
C VAL A 668 -27.58 -26.31 -8.59
N ALA A 669 -26.64 -27.26 -8.60
CA ALA A 669 -25.40 -27.17 -9.39
C ALA A 669 -25.70 -27.01 -10.89
N ARG A 670 -26.64 -27.79 -11.42
CA ARG A 670 -27.05 -27.73 -12.83
C ARG A 670 -27.75 -26.41 -13.18
N ALA A 671 -28.60 -25.88 -12.31
CA ALA A 671 -29.27 -24.61 -12.52
C ALA A 671 -28.25 -23.46 -12.65
N VAL A 672 -27.27 -23.41 -11.73
CA VAL A 672 -26.16 -22.43 -11.79
C VAL A 672 -25.34 -22.59 -13.08
N LEU A 673 -25.06 -23.82 -13.52
CA LEU A 673 -24.30 -24.07 -14.75
C LEU A 673 -25.02 -23.59 -16.01
N ARG A 674 -26.36 -23.73 -16.09
CA ARG A 674 -27.15 -23.20 -17.21
C ARG A 674 -27.03 -21.68 -17.31
N GLU A 675 -27.17 -21.00 -16.17
CA GLU A 675 -27.01 -19.55 -16.07
C GLU A 675 -25.63 -19.07 -16.50
N LEU A 676 -24.57 -19.79 -16.11
CA LEU A 676 -23.20 -19.49 -16.51
C LEU A 676 -23.00 -19.61 -18.03
N ARG A 677 -23.44 -20.72 -18.64
CA ARG A 677 -23.32 -20.93 -20.09
C ARG A 677 -24.08 -19.87 -20.89
N ALA A 678 -25.30 -19.55 -20.47
CA ALA A 678 -26.09 -18.50 -21.13
C ALA A 678 -25.43 -17.12 -21.05
N HIS A 679 -24.73 -16.83 -19.95
CA HIS A 679 -23.95 -15.60 -19.82
C HIS A 679 -22.71 -15.60 -20.73
N GLU A 680 -21.97 -16.71 -20.79
CA GLU A 680 -20.80 -16.88 -21.66
C GLU A 680 -21.17 -16.72 -23.15
N GLU A 681 -22.28 -17.32 -23.57
CA GLU A 681 -22.82 -17.15 -24.93
C GLU A 681 -23.22 -15.69 -25.22
N GLY A 682 -23.80 -15.00 -24.22
CA GLY A 682 -24.13 -13.58 -24.32
C GLY A 682 -22.88 -12.70 -24.51
N LEU A 683 -21.83 -12.95 -23.72
CA LEU A 683 -20.54 -12.27 -23.86
C LEU A 683 -19.90 -12.53 -25.23
N ALA A 684 -19.98 -13.76 -25.75
CA ALA A 684 -19.45 -14.11 -27.07
C ALA A 684 -20.20 -13.40 -28.21
N ARG A 685 -21.53 -13.28 -28.12
CA ARG A 685 -22.33 -12.49 -29.08
C ARG A 685 -21.97 -11.01 -29.05
N ALA A 686 -21.86 -10.42 -27.85
CA ALA A 686 -21.45 -9.03 -27.68
C ALA A 686 -20.05 -8.76 -28.26
N SER A 687 -19.11 -9.67 -28.01
CA SER A 687 -17.75 -9.63 -28.57
C SER A 687 -17.75 -9.67 -30.11
N SER A 688 -18.58 -10.53 -30.71
CA SER A 688 -18.68 -10.68 -32.18
C SER A 688 -19.28 -9.43 -32.82
N SER A 689 -20.36 -8.88 -32.27
CA SER A 689 -20.97 -7.62 -32.73
C SER A 689 -19.98 -6.46 -32.65
N ALA A 690 -19.24 -6.35 -31.54
CA ALA A 690 -18.20 -5.32 -31.39
C ALA A 690 -17.08 -5.46 -32.43
N ALA A 691 -16.73 -6.68 -32.86
CA ALA A 691 -15.72 -6.89 -33.90
C ALA A 691 -16.16 -6.35 -35.28
N GLU A 692 -17.43 -6.54 -35.64
CA GLU A 692 -17.99 -6.04 -36.90
C GLU A 692 -18.04 -4.51 -36.93
N GLU A 693 -18.52 -3.90 -35.83
CA GLU A 693 -18.54 -2.44 -35.67
C GLU A 693 -17.15 -1.84 -35.65
N GLU A 694 -16.21 -2.50 -34.98
CA GLU A 694 -14.80 -2.13 -34.94
C GLU A 694 -14.19 -2.10 -36.34
N ALA A 695 -14.42 -3.14 -37.14
CA ALA A 695 -13.94 -3.20 -38.52
C ALA A 695 -14.51 -2.07 -39.39
N ALA A 696 -15.80 -1.77 -39.23
CA ALA A 696 -16.45 -0.66 -39.92
C ALA A 696 -15.94 0.71 -39.44
N ALA A 697 -15.67 0.87 -38.14
CA ALA A 697 -15.17 2.12 -37.57
C ALA A 697 -13.71 2.38 -37.99
N LEU A 698 -12.84 1.37 -37.92
CA LEU A 698 -11.44 1.47 -38.34
C LEU A 698 -11.32 1.79 -39.84
N SER A 699 -12.21 1.24 -40.68
CA SER A 699 -12.24 1.50 -42.12
C SER A 699 -12.61 2.96 -42.47
N ARG A 700 -13.26 3.69 -41.55
CA ARG A 700 -13.66 5.10 -41.72
C ARG A 700 -12.60 6.09 -41.28
N LEU A 701 -11.51 5.64 -40.64
CA LEU A 701 -10.42 6.52 -40.24
C LEU A 701 -9.69 7.06 -41.49
N THR A 702 -9.48 8.37 -41.56
CA THR A 702 -8.68 8.97 -42.63
C THR A 702 -7.22 8.52 -42.55
N ALA A 703 -6.44 8.72 -43.62
CA ALA A 703 -5.00 8.42 -43.61
C ALA A 703 -4.25 9.19 -42.50
N GLU A 704 -4.69 10.42 -42.19
CA GLU A 704 -4.13 11.26 -41.13
C GLU A 704 -4.49 10.74 -39.72
N GLN A 705 -5.74 10.26 -39.55
CA GLN A 705 -6.21 9.57 -38.34
C GLN A 705 -5.55 8.20 -38.15
N THR A 706 -5.24 7.51 -39.24
CA THR A 706 -4.53 6.21 -39.24
C THR A 706 -3.06 6.38 -38.87
N ALA A 707 -2.42 7.48 -39.29
CA ALA A 707 -1.07 7.82 -38.85
C ALA A 707 -1.02 8.19 -37.36
N THR A 708 -2.06 8.84 -36.83
CA THR A 708 -2.23 9.08 -35.38
C THR A 708 -2.65 7.82 -34.61
N ALA A 709 -3.28 6.83 -35.27
CA ALA A 709 -3.68 5.55 -34.69
C ALA A 709 -2.49 4.65 -34.28
N ARG A 710 -1.32 4.83 -34.91
CA ARG A 710 -0.05 4.20 -34.46
C ARG A 710 0.48 4.77 -33.13
N GLY A 711 -0.14 5.85 -32.65
CA GLY A 711 0.13 6.50 -31.37
C GLY A 711 -0.83 6.08 -30.27
N TRP A 712 -1.34 7.06 -29.53
CA TRP A 712 -2.37 6.85 -28.51
C TRP A 712 -3.75 7.01 -29.14
N LEU A 713 -4.43 5.91 -29.48
CA LEU A 713 -5.82 5.95 -29.97
C LEU A 713 -6.79 5.51 -28.88
N ALA A 714 -7.95 6.16 -28.85
CA ALA A 714 -9.12 5.73 -28.10
C ALA A 714 -10.35 5.97 -28.99
N LEU A 715 -10.87 4.90 -29.59
CA LEU A 715 -12.00 4.93 -30.51
C LEU A 715 -13.17 4.18 -29.87
N PRO A 716 -14.24 4.88 -29.42
CA PRO A 716 -15.45 4.22 -28.94
C PRO A 716 -16.08 3.37 -30.04
N ILE A 717 -16.42 2.13 -29.73
CA ILE A 717 -17.10 1.19 -30.61
C ILE A 717 -18.40 0.76 -29.93
N GLY A 718 -19.53 1.10 -30.57
CA GLY A 718 -20.84 0.93 -29.99
C GLY A 718 -21.00 1.65 -28.65
N ALA A 719 -21.93 1.16 -27.82
CA ALA A 719 -22.18 1.74 -26.50
C ALA A 719 -21.14 1.32 -25.46
N CYS A 720 -20.66 0.07 -25.51
CA CYS A 720 -20.05 -0.59 -24.36
C CYS A 720 -18.53 -0.86 -24.47
N SER A 721 -17.89 -0.50 -25.59
CA SER A 721 -16.50 -0.91 -25.85
C SER A 721 -15.67 0.17 -26.50
N MET A 722 -14.34 -0.01 -26.48
CA MET A 722 -13.40 0.86 -27.16
C MET A 722 -12.30 0.06 -27.85
N HIS A 723 -11.88 0.53 -29.01
CA HIS A 723 -10.58 0.17 -29.58
C HIS A 723 -9.51 1.12 -29.01
N LEU A 724 -8.54 0.57 -28.30
CA LEU A 724 -7.46 1.34 -27.68
C LEU A 724 -6.11 0.95 -28.28
N THR A 725 -5.23 1.94 -28.50
CA THR A 725 -3.82 1.70 -28.86
C THR A 725 -2.86 2.56 -28.04
N HIS A 726 -1.59 2.15 -27.97
CA HIS A 726 -0.46 2.94 -27.50
C HIS A 726 0.83 2.62 -28.27
N PRO A 727 1.81 3.55 -28.34
CA PRO A 727 3.03 3.38 -29.14
C PRO A 727 4.22 2.72 -28.40
N LEU A 728 4.03 2.28 -27.16
CA LEU A 728 5.10 1.71 -26.34
C LEU A 728 5.30 0.23 -26.69
N SER A 729 6.56 -0.26 -26.68
CA SER A 729 6.89 -1.68 -26.87
C SER A 729 7.07 -2.33 -25.50
N MET A 730 5.97 -2.52 -24.76
CA MET A 730 6.06 -2.99 -23.38
C MET A 730 6.23 -4.51 -23.32
N THR A 731 7.11 -4.99 -22.45
CA THR A 731 7.26 -6.41 -22.16
C THR A 731 7.31 -6.64 -20.65
N SER A 732 6.76 -7.77 -20.17
CA SER A 732 6.91 -8.16 -18.77
C SER A 732 8.34 -8.67 -18.54
N ALA A 733 9.11 -7.94 -17.75
CA ALA A 733 10.50 -8.27 -17.44
C ALA A 733 10.66 -9.54 -16.60
N CYS A 734 9.61 -9.95 -15.87
CA CYS A 734 9.59 -11.22 -15.15
C CYS A 734 8.92 -12.36 -15.94
N GLY A 735 8.53 -12.11 -17.20
CA GLY A 735 7.70 -13.01 -17.98
C GLY A 735 6.25 -13.08 -17.50
N TYR A 736 5.51 -14.04 -18.03
CA TYR A 736 4.12 -14.33 -17.65
C TYR A 736 4.11 -15.54 -16.72
N VAL A 737 4.34 -15.29 -15.44
CA VAL A 737 4.31 -16.32 -14.40
C VAL A 737 2.87 -16.76 -14.14
N GLU A 738 2.71 -17.94 -13.56
CA GLU A 738 1.39 -18.51 -13.22
C GLU A 738 0.74 -17.76 -12.06
N TYR A 739 1.54 -17.36 -11.06
CA TYR A 739 1.02 -16.66 -9.89
C TYR A 739 2.03 -15.69 -9.30
N THR A 740 1.47 -14.64 -8.71
CA THR A 740 2.16 -13.70 -7.83
C THR A 740 1.37 -13.49 -6.54
N ASN A 741 0.05 -13.68 -6.57
CA ASN A 741 -0.82 -13.83 -5.40
C ASN A 741 -1.20 -15.31 -5.22
N PHE A 742 -1.15 -15.82 -3.98
CA PHE A 742 -1.45 -17.22 -3.69
C PHE A 742 -2.21 -17.37 -2.36
N VAL A 743 -3.54 -17.37 -2.42
CA VAL A 743 -4.43 -17.45 -1.23
C VAL A 743 -5.43 -18.59 -1.34
N ARG A 744 -6.08 -18.95 -0.23
CA ARG A 744 -7.14 -19.97 -0.28
C ARG A 744 -8.35 -19.45 -1.07
N GLY A 745 -8.51 -19.97 -2.28
CA GLY A 745 -9.66 -19.69 -3.16
C GLY A 745 -9.36 -18.76 -4.33
N PHE A 746 -8.14 -18.21 -4.42
CA PHE A 746 -7.66 -17.50 -5.59
C PHE A 746 -6.13 -17.63 -5.70
N VAL A 747 -5.66 -17.96 -6.88
CA VAL A 747 -4.24 -18.01 -7.24
C VAL A 747 -4.14 -17.40 -8.62
N GLY A 748 -3.27 -16.42 -8.80
CA GLY A 748 -3.14 -15.73 -10.08
C GLY A 748 -1.97 -14.74 -10.12
N ALA A 749 -1.53 -14.42 -11.32
CA ALA A 749 -0.46 -13.45 -11.55
C ALA A 749 -1.06 -12.05 -11.70
N LEU A 750 -0.88 -11.22 -10.68
CA LEU A 750 -1.44 -9.87 -10.60
C LEU A 750 -0.36 -8.79 -10.66
N ASP A 751 0.89 -9.14 -10.33
CA ASP A 751 2.00 -8.20 -10.18
C ASP A 751 2.91 -8.22 -11.41
N TRP A 752 3.22 -7.04 -11.93
CA TRP A 752 3.96 -6.91 -13.18
C TRP A 752 5.10 -5.90 -13.08
N VAL A 753 6.21 -6.21 -13.75
CA VAL A 753 7.30 -5.27 -14.05
C VAL A 753 7.35 -5.12 -15.56
N PHE A 754 6.66 -4.12 -16.10
CA PHE A 754 6.70 -3.81 -17.53
C PHE A 754 7.85 -2.87 -17.86
N VAL A 755 8.53 -3.12 -18.98
CA VAL A 755 9.59 -2.26 -19.50
C VAL A 755 9.37 -1.94 -20.98
N ASP A 756 9.64 -0.70 -21.39
CA ASP A 756 9.64 -0.32 -22.81
C ASP A 756 10.93 -0.84 -23.47
N GLY A 757 10.79 -1.82 -24.36
CA GLY A 757 11.88 -2.40 -25.16
C GLY A 757 12.49 -1.41 -26.15
N GLY A 758 11.78 -0.33 -26.46
CA GLY A 758 12.28 0.74 -27.32
C GLY A 758 12.21 0.45 -28.81
N ASP A 759 11.53 -0.61 -29.25
CA ASP A 759 11.33 -0.88 -30.67
C ASP A 759 10.68 0.33 -31.37
N ASP A 760 11.12 0.59 -32.60
CA ASP A 760 10.52 1.55 -33.51
C ASP A 760 9.98 0.84 -34.76
N ASP A 761 9.08 1.51 -35.51
CA ASP A 761 8.50 1.01 -36.77
C ASP A 761 9.55 0.66 -37.85
N GLY A 762 10.83 1.01 -37.63
CA GLY A 762 11.96 0.77 -38.53
C GLY A 762 12.91 -0.36 -38.11
N GLY A 763 12.65 -1.05 -36.98
CA GLY A 763 13.48 -2.12 -36.46
C GLY A 763 14.85 -1.67 -35.92
N LYS A 764 15.06 -0.37 -35.71
CA LYS A 764 16.25 0.20 -35.07
C LYS A 764 15.89 0.61 -33.66
N GLY A 765 16.03 -0.31 -32.69
CA GLY A 765 15.70 -0.06 -31.28
C GLY A 765 16.27 1.26 -30.75
N ARG A 766 15.47 1.96 -29.95
CA ARG A 766 15.84 3.23 -29.29
C ARG A 766 16.84 2.96 -28.17
N ARG A 767 17.83 3.85 -28.01
CA ARG A 767 18.88 3.73 -26.98
C ARG A 767 18.35 3.66 -25.53
N GLY A 768 17.20 4.26 -25.28
CA GLY A 768 16.51 4.18 -23.99
C GLY A 768 15.76 2.85 -23.74
N GLY A 769 15.69 1.95 -24.71
CA GLY A 769 15.02 0.65 -24.58
C GLY A 769 15.65 -0.25 -23.52
N LEU A 770 14.83 -1.03 -22.83
CA LEU A 770 15.23 -1.93 -21.75
C LEU A 770 14.85 -3.38 -22.08
N ARG A 771 15.73 -4.33 -21.75
CA ARG A 771 15.43 -5.77 -21.80
C ARG A 771 15.75 -6.46 -20.49
N ALA A 772 14.96 -7.47 -20.13
CA ALA A 772 15.26 -8.32 -18.99
C ALA A 772 16.38 -9.31 -19.33
N THR A 773 17.22 -9.59 -18.35
CA THR A 773 18.36 -10.52 -18.46
C THR A 773 18.33 -11.63 -17.42
N ASN A 774 17.67 -11.36 -16.30
CA ASN A 774 17.39 -12.35 -15.26
C ASN A 774 16.12 -11.93 -14.52
N ALA A 775 15.44 -12.88 -13.89
CA ALA A 775 14.28 -12.61 -13.04
C ALA A 775 14.16 -13.67 -11.94
N THR A 776 13.43 -13.36 -10.88
CA THR A 776 13.18 -14.31 -9.80
C THR A 776 12.40 -15.53 -10.30
N ALA A 777 12.83 -16.72 -9.92
CA ALA A 777 12.06 -17.94 -10.10
C ALA A 777 10.76 -17.91 -9.26
N ALA A 778 9.78 -18.75 -9.60
CA ALA A 778 8.64 -18.99 -8.73
C ALA A 778 9.10 -19.69 -7.43
N PRO A 779 8.52 -19.38 -6.26
CA PRO A 779 8.75 -20.18 -5.05
C PRO A 779 8.31 -21.64 -5.26
N PRO A 780 8.92 -22.59 -4.55
CA PRO A 780 8.49 -23.98 -4.63
C PRO A 780 7.11 -24.13 -3.97
N LEU A 781 6.24 -24.93 -4.58
CA LEU A 781 4.83 -25.04 -4.20
C LEU A 781 4.63 -25.59 -2.77
N ASP A 782 5.54 -26.44 -2.31
CA ASP A 782 5.54 -26.97 -0.94
C ASP A 782 5.72 -25.86 0.10
N ALA A 783 6.60 -24.87 -0.16
CA ALA A 783 6.77 -23.72 0.71
C ALA A 783 5.56 -22.77 0.72
N LEU A 784 4.85 -22.64 -0.41
CA LEU A 784 3.62 -21.84 -0.50
C LEU A 784 2.45 -22.50 0.25
N THR A 785 2.38 -23.83 0.18
CA THR A 785 1.26 -24.63 0.73
C THR A 785 1.52 -25.22 2.12
N ALA A 786 2.74 -25.06 2.67
CA ALA A 786 3.13 -25.57 3.99
C ALA A 786 2.16 -25.17 5.12
N GLU A 787 1.59 -23.96 5.03
CA GLU A 787 0.56 -23.45 5.95
C GLU A 787 -0.75 -23.13 5.20
N THR A 788 -1.14 -24.00 4.28
CA THR A 788 -2.30 -23.86 3.36
C THR A 788 -2.06 -22.93 2.18
N ALA A 789 -1.69 -21.66 2.42
CA ALA A 789 -1.44 -20.65 1.40
C ALA A 789 -0.68 -19.45 2.01
N LEU A 790 -0.55 -18.35 1.28
CA LEU A 790 0.04 -17.11 1.77
C LEU A 790 -0.99 -16.20 2.45
N PRO A 791 -0.60 -15.30 3.37
CA PRO A 791 0.71 -15.21 4.00
C PRO A 791 1.00 -16.40 4.92
N ASN A 792 2.29 -16.72 5.11
CA ASN A 792 2.73 -17.80 5.99
C ASN A 792 4.04 -17.44 6.73
N SER A 793 4.68 -18.41 7.39
CA SER A 793 5.92 -18.16 8.13
C SER A 793 7.10 -17.74 7.24
N GLU A 794 7.12 -18.18 5.97
CA GLU A 794 8.17 -17.87 4.99
C GLU A 794 7.89 -16.58 4.20
N PHE A 795 6.64 -16.35 3.81
CA PHE A 795 6.24 -15.24 2.94
C PHE A 795 5.26 -14.31 3.67
N PRO A 796 5.63 -13.04 3.91
CA PRO A 796 4.91 -12.14 4.81
C PRO A 796 3.74 -11.39 4.16
N SER A 797 3.45 -11.66 2.91
CA SER A 797 2.33 -11.09 2.16
C SER A 797 1.60 -12.24 1.46
N ASP A 798 0.36 -12.01 1.07
CA ASP A 798 -0.36 -12.89 0.15
C ASP A 798 0.18 -12.81 -1.29
N HIS A 799 1.03 -11.81 -1.56
CA HIS A 799 1.81 -11.69 -2.78
C HIS A 799 3.29 -12.10 -2.59
N ILE A 800 3.94 -12.40 -3.71
CA ILE A 800 5.36 -12.75 -3.80
C ILE A 800 6.11 -11.59 -4.48
N PRO A 801 7.28 -11.17 -3.97
CA PRO A 801 8.06 -10.12 -4.63
C PRO A 801 8.58 -10.60 -5.99
N MET A 802 8.33 -9.77 -7.01
CA MET A 802 8.81 -9.97 -8.38
C MET A 802 10.03 -9.09 -8.61
N VAL A 803 11.16 -9.69 -9.00
CA VAL A 803 12.42 -8.97 -9.23
C VAL A 803 13.00 -9.31 -10.59
N ALA A 804 13.43 -8.31 -11.34
CA ALA A 804 14.09 -8.47 -12.63
C ALA A 804 15.39 -7.66 -12.72
N ASP A 805 16.39 -8.24 -13.39
CA ASP A 805 17.61 -7.55 -13.84
C ASP A 805 17.42 -7.05 -15.27
N LEU A 806 17.62 -5.76 -15.45
CA LEU A 806 17.42 -5.06 -16.71
C LEU A 806 18.73 -4.53 -17.28
N GLU A 807 18.83 -4.51 -18.60
CA GLU A 807 19.90 -3.87 -19.35
C GLU A 807 19.32 -2.93 -20.40
N PHE A 808 19.99 -1.82 -20.66
CA PHE A 808 19.69 -0.98 -21.80
C PHE A 808 20.03 -1.71 -23.11
N ALA A 809 19.26 -1.46 -24.16
CA ALA A 809 19.57 -1.89 -25.52
C ALA A 809 20.99 -1.42 -25.91
N SER A 810 21.82 -2.34 -26.42
CA SER A 810 23.11 -1.98 -27.02
C SER A 810 22.88 -1.32 -28.38
N GLU A 811 23.76 -0.39 -28.75
CA GLU A 811 23.76 0.24 -30.08
C GLU A 811 23.80 -0.75 -31.24
#